data_AF-A0A9P8EG26-F1
#
_entry.id   AF-A0A9P8EG26-F1
#
_cell.length_a   1.000
_cell.length_b   1.000
_cell.length_c   1.000
_cell.angle_alpha   90.00
_cell.angle_beta   90.00
_cell.angle_gamma   90.00
#
_symmetry.space_group_name_H-M   'P 1'
#
loop_
_entity.id
_entity.type
_entity.pdbx_description
1 polymer ?
#
loop_
_entity_poly.entity_id
_entity_poly.type
_entity_poly.pdbx_seq_one_letter_code
_entity_poly.pdbx_strand_id
1 'polypeptide(L)'
;MKTAKRIALALSNILIPIAVLVFATGFFPYKPFLSGLATFEEVENEELGLGLLKGNDRPQRIFDKVIFMTVDALRSDFVYGHGSGFTFTQELIRSGAALPFTAHATPPTITMPRVKALTTGSVPSFLDVILNFAESDTTSSLATQDTWLAQAKANLNSGNLIFYGDDTWLKLFPDFFARHDGTSSFFVSDFTEVDNNVTRHVPRELEQPDWDVMIMHYLGLDHIGHKAGPLSPNMLPKQKEMDGIVKKIYEAMELNTHLDDTLLVVAGDHGMNSGGNHGGSAPGETEPALVFVSPKFMDLDKPVYSAPTDPKEGTEFEFYRKVAQNDVVPTLSALLGIPIPRNNLGIILPEMLGFWKTKVSSAGLNIAAELLYRNALQMLSIIKAKFGDSDAWKYDTKFQGSVQMDCQDFEDEQRLKCRWILVRDALSRSMQPGELVASVAHLNEFLKDAQDVLSTTASSYNVDRLIAGAAIAAVSLVLAIFSKQHVWPPTSAGLGFTSITILYGVMMFATSYVEEEQHFWYWATAAWMAYLYAAKTKVIGLQTSVVFSAFVLLALHRLSTRWNQTGQKHAGEPDVAHTFFPNHHIILWTLIITAYIQLAFRIGRRTFADILAPEFATISAISLVLPSFVFKLNFTQADAPELVGGLAETIREWTLELDLVTQARTAFVGMAIATLVVLVMVVLGYGRDDEAVKRGASGFTESRLTSRLHDLLTLFLITQTRAQNIPLFMFFDLQAQILFHLLSRPTVPIATNSHTYTKPLPVLSTTVTVLLMAHTSFFALGNSNAISSIDLSNAYNGVSGYNVVAVGILLFASNWAGPIYWSTCAAVLFTLPSIEQEEATLDRLEKAAESQRSLGNKKWIHEERELLRQQATNVSAPTSKQEKNDTDIWHEHISIMSVFISASLVAVMVACTVLRTHLFIWTVFSPKYLYAMAWAVAWHLIVNIGIGGLLWSVR
;
A
#
# COMPACT_ATOMS: atom_id res chain seq x y z
N MET A 1 -38.95 -6.82 -19.00
CA MET A 1 -38.03 -5.66 -18.83
C MET A 1 -37.31 -5.65 -17.48
N LYS A 2 -37.99 -5.70 -16.32
CA LYS A 2 -37.30 -5.74 -15.00
C LYS A 2 -36.31 -6.90 -14.84
N THR A 3 -36.70 -8.12 -15.22
CA THR A 3 -35.81 -9.30 -15.18
C THR A 3 -34.57 -9.12 -16.04
N ALA A 4 -34.71 -8.55 -17.25
CA ALA A 4 -33.57 -8.26 -18.12
C ALA A 4 -32.61 -7.23 -17.50
N LYS A 5 -33.13 -6.21 -16.82
CA LYS A 5 -32.30 -5.22 -16.09
C LYS A 5 -31.53 -5.85 -14.91
N ARG A 6 -32.16 -6.77 -14.17
CA ARG A 6 -31.50 -7.54 -13.09
C ARG A 6 -30.40 -8.46 -13.61
N ILE A 7 -30.68 -9.17 -14.72
CA ILE A 7 -29.68 -10.01 -15.39
C ILE A 7 -28.51 -9.16 -15.90
N ALA A 8 -28.77 -8.00 -16.51
CA ALA A 8 -27.74 -7.09 -16.96
C ALA A 8 -26.85 -6.59 -15.81
N LEU A 9 -27.43 -6.24 -14.66
CA LEU A 9 -26.67 -5.86 -13.47
C LEU A 9 -25.80 -7.00 -12.94
N ALA A 10 -26.33 -8.22 -12.88
CA ALA A 10 -25.58 -9.39 -12.44
C ALA A 10 -24.41 -9.68 -13.39
N LEU A 11 -24.66 -9.67 -14.71
CA LEU A 11 -23.63 -9.87 -15.73
C LEU A 11 -22.55 -8.77 -15.66
N SER A 12 -22.94 -7.50 -15.51
CA SER A 12 -21.98 -6.40 -15.31
C SER A 12 -21.04 -6.69 -14.15
N ASN A 13 -21.58 -7.04 -12.98
CA ASN A 13 -20.76 -7.28 -11.79
C ASN A 13 -19.90 -8.56 -11.88
N ILE A 14 -20.26 -9.55 -12.69
CA ILE A 14 -19.42 -10.72 -13.02
C ILE A 14 -18.28 -10.35 -13.98
N LEU A 15 -18.52 -9.43 -14.92
CA LEU A 15 -17.50 -8.99 -15.88
C LEU A 15 -16.42 -8.12 -15.25
N ILE A 16 -16.73 -7.39 -14.16
CA ILE A 16 -15.76 -6.55 -13.43
C ILE A 16 -14.48 -7.33 -13.03
N PRO A 17 -14.54 -8.43 -12.26
CA PRO A 17 -13.35 -9.17 -11.86
C PRO A 17 -12.65 -9.84 -13.05
N ILE A 18 -13.39 -10.26 -14.08
CA ILE A 18 -12.81 -10.82 -15.31
C ILE A 18 -12.00 -9.76 -16.05
N ALA A 19 -12.53 -8.55 -16.22
CA ALA A 19 -11.82 -7.43 -16.85
C ALA A 19 -10.52 -7.11 -16.10
N VAL A 20 -10.62 -7.04 -14.76
CA VAL A 20 -9.48 -6.79 -13.87
C VAL A 20 -8.39 -7.84 -14.03
N LEU A 21 -8.74 -9.14 -14.01
CA LEU A 21 -7.75 -10.21 -14.13
C LEU A 21 -7.11 -10.25 -15.53
N VAL A 22 -7.92 -10.14 -16.59
CA VAL A 22 -7.40 -10.14 -17.97
C VAL A 22 -6.43 -8.98 -18.18
N PHE A 23 -6.81 -7.77 -17.75
CA PHE A 23 -5.94 -6.60 -17.85
C PHE A 23 -4.66 -6.77 -17.01
N ALA A 24 -4.77 -7.24 -15.77
CA ALA A 24 -3.62 -7.44 -14.88
C ALA A 24 -2.58 -8.39 -15.48
N THR A 25 -3.01 -9.49 -16.12
CA THR A 25 -2.09 -10.44 -16.77
C THR A 25 -1.39 -9.89 -18.01
N GLY A 26 -1.87 -8.80 -18.60
CA GLY A 26 -1.17 -8.07 -19.65
C GLY A 26 -0.34 -6.90 -19.13
N PHE A 27 -0.75 -6.33 -18.00
CA PHE A 27 -0.14 -5.15 -17.39
C PHE A 27 1.05 -5.47 -16.49
N PHE A 28 1.09 -6.65 -15.88
CA PHE A 28 2.22 -7.11 -15.07
C PHE A 28 2.88 -8.34 -15.73
N PRO A 29 3.76 -8.14 -16.74
CA PRO A 29 4.38 -9.26 -17.45
C PRO A 29 5.40 -10.01 -16.59
N TYR A 30 5.54 -11.31 -16.84
CA TYR A 30 6.56 -12.16 -16.24
C TYR A 30 7.91 -11.92 -16.93
N LYS A 31 8.98 -11.71 -16.15
CA LYS A 31 10.34 -11.48 -16.71
C LYS A 31 10.96 -12.82 -17.15
N PRO A 32 11.48 -12.94 -18.38
CA PRO A 32 12.29 -14.09 -18.75
C PRO A 32 13.59 -14.10 -17.91
N PHE A 33 13.88 -15.23 -17.26
CA PHE A 33 15.04 -15.42 -16.38
C PHE A 33 15.95 -16.51 -16.96
N LEU A 34 17.26 -16.23 -17.04
CA LEU A 34 18.26 -17.22 -17.41
C LEU A 34 18.51 -18.16 -16.22
N SER A 35 18.23 -19.45 -16.38
CA SER A 35 18.40 -20.46 -15.32
C SER A 35 19.87 -20.89 -15.14
N GLY A 36 20.22 -21.33 -13.93
CA GLY A 36 21.54 -21.88 -13.60
C GLY A 36 22.54 -20.83 -13.12
N LEU A 37 23.66 -21.29 -12.54
CA LEU A 37 24.75 -20.43 -12.08
C LEU A 37 25.65 -20.04 -13.26
N ALA A 38 26.13 -18.79 -13.27
CA ALA A 38 27.17 -18.35 -14.18
C ALA A 38 28.48 -19.10 -13.92
N THR A 39 29.20 -19.41 -14.99
CA THR A 39 30.54 -19.99 -14.96
C THR A 39 31.51 -19.11 -15.75
N PHE A 40 32.80 -19.14 -15.42
CA PHE A 40 33.81 -18.45 -16.23
C PHE A 40 33.90 -19.04 -17.65
N GLU A 41 33.72 -20.35 -17.79
CA GLU A 41 33.80 -21.09 -19.06
C GLU A 41 32.66 -20.73 -20.04
N GLU A 42 31.45 -20.42 -19.57
CA GLU A 42 30.35 -20.00 -20.46
C GLU A 42 30.60 -18.64 -21.11
N VAL A 43 31.24 -17.72 -20.39
CA VAL A 43 31.65 -16.41 -20.93
C VAL A 43 32.77 -16.57 -21.95
N GLU A 44 33.60 -17.60 -21.81
CA GLU A 44 34.73 -17.92 -22.68
C GLU A 44 34.31 -18.74 -23.92
N ASN A 45 33.34 -19.64 -23.78
CA ASN A 45 32.83 -20.50 -24.86
C ASN A 45 31.81 -19.83 -25.80
N GLU A 46 31.32 -18.61 -25.48
CA GLU A 46 30.62 -17.75 -26.46
C GLU A 46 31.56 -17.21 -27.57
N GLU A 47 32.77 -17.79 -27.69
CA GLU A 47 33.88 -17.34 -28.50
C GLU A 47 33.49 -17.04 -29.96
N LEU A 48 33.57 -15.76 -30.28
CA LEU A 48 33.45 -15.18 -31.61
C LEU A 48 34.82 -14.65 -32.11
N GLY A 49 35.93 -15.34 -31.76
CA GLY A 49 37.18 -15.32 -32.54
C GLY A 49 38.29 -14.31 -32.17
N LEU A 50 38.42 -13.87 -30.92
CA LEU A 50 39.53 -12.98 -30.50
C LEU A 50 40.59 -13.65 -29.59
N GLY A 51 40.33 -14.80 -28.97
CA GLY A 51 41.32 -15.52 -28.14
C GLY A 51 41.88 -14.72 -26.94
N LEU A 52 41.14 -13.70 -26.49
CA LEU A 52 41.55 -12.74 -25.44
C LEU A 52 41.39 -13.29 -24.02
N LEU A 53 40.56 -14.31 -23.82
CA LEU A 53 40.38 -15.02 -22.56
C LEU A 53 40.88 -16.45 -22.80
N LYS A 54 41.99 -16.86 -22.16
CA LYS A 54 42.57 -18.20 -22.34
C LYS A 54 42.45 -19.02 -21.06
N GLY A 55 41.58 -20.03 -21.09
CA GLY A 55 41.46 -21.01 -20.01
C GLY A 55 40.88 -20.45 -18.72
N ASN A 56 40.80 -21.31 -17.69
CA ASN A 56 40.28 -21.08 -16.33
C ASN A 56 40.97 -19.95 -15.51
N ASP A 57 41.53 -18.93 -16.15
CA ASP A 57 42.16 -17.76 -15.56
C ASP A 57 41.10 -16.91 -14.82
N ARG A 58 40.91 -17.23 -13.54
CA ARG A 58 40.08 -16.45 -12.62
C ARG A 58 40.71 -15.07 -12.42
N PRO A 59 39.92 -13.98 -12.45
CA PRO A 59 40.42 -12.67 -12.10
C PRO A 59 41.09 -12.67 -10.71
N GLN A 60 42.19 -11.94 -10.57
CA GLN A 60 42.87 -11.80 -9.28
C GLN A 60 41.91 -11.18 -8.24
N ARG A 61 41.67 -11.91 -7.14
CA ARG A 61 40.90 -11.42 -6.00
C ARG A 61 41.62 -10.27 -5.30
N ILE A 62 40.87 -9.25 -4.90
CA ILE A 62 41.37 -8.14 -4.07
C ILE A 62 41.00 -8.37 -2.60
N PHE A 63 39.84 -8.98 -2.38
CA PHE A 63 39.31 -9.31 -1.07
C PHE A 63 38.96 -10.79 -1.00
N ASP A 64 39.24 -11.41 0.15
CA ASP A 64 38.87 -12.79 0.45
C ASP A 64 37.60 -12.87 1.29
N LYS A 65 37.26 -11.78 1.99
CA LYS A 65 36.08 -11.69 2.86
C LYS A 65 35.24 -10.45 2.55
N VAL A 66 33.93 -10.57 2.73
CA VAL A 66 32.99 -9.44 2.64
C VAL A 66 32.09 -9.39 3.86
N ILE A 67 31.98 -8.19 4.44
CA ILE A 67 30.94 -7.83 5.40
C ILE A 67 29.95 -6.92 4.66
N PHE A 68 28.72 -7.38 4.48
CA PHE A 68 27.68 -6.63 3.80
C PHE A 68 26.65 -6.16 4.83
N MET A 69 26.76 -4.90 5.24
CA MET A 69 25.88 -4.24 6.19
C MET A 69 24.78 -3.51 5.43
N THR A 70 23.58 -4.09 5.45
CA THR A 70 22.37 -3.44 4.95
C THR A 70 21.72 -2.68 6.10
N VAL A 71 21.41 -1.41 5.89
CA VAL A 71 20.67 -0.60 6.85
C VAL A 71 19.37 -0.14 6.18
N ASP A 72 18.25 -0.63 6.68
CA ASP A 72 16.94 -0.38 6.11
C ASP A 72 16.61 1.13 6.16
N ALA A 73 16.11 1.66 5.04
CA ALA A 73 15.79 3.07 4.82
C ALA A 73 16.95 4.07 5.07
N LEU A 74 18.20 3.68 4.83
CA LEU A 74 19.38 4.54 4.97
C LEU A 74 19.50 5.60 3.86
N ARG A 75 18.79 6.73 4.04
CA ARG A 75 18.89 7.90 3.16
C ARG A 75 20.31 8.48 3.09
N SER A 76 20.68 9.03 1.94
CA SER A 76 22.01 9.63 1.72
C SER A 76 22.36 10.76 2.70
N ASP A 77 21.39 11.60 3.07
CA ASP A 77 21.62 12.70 4.02
C ASP A 77 21.92 12.22 5.45
N PHE A 78 21.48 11.01 5.80
CA PHE A 78 21.80 10.39 7.08
C PHE A 78 23.28 10.02 7.21
N VAL A 79 24.02 9.87 6.10
CA VAL A 79 25.44 9.52 6.11
C VAL A 79 26.33 10.70 5.72
N TYR A 80 25.94 11.46 4.69
CA TYR A 80 26.84 12.44 4.05
C TYR A 80 26.60 13.88 4.49
N GLY A 81 25.39 14.18 4.99
CA GLY A 81 24.97 15.53 5.33
C GLY A 81 25.63 16.09 6.60
N HIS A 82 25.60 17.41 6.74
CA HIS A 82 26.13 18.11 7.92
C HIS A 82 25.42 17.76 9.24
N GLY A 83 24.16 17.35 9.19
CA GLY A 83 23.37 16.93 10.36
C GLY A 83 23.47 15.44 10.70
N SER A 84 24.33 14.69 10.02
CA SER A 84 24.45 13.23 10.13
C SER A 84 25.05 12.76 11.45
N GLY A 85 24.59 11.59 11.92
CA GLY A 85 25.21 10.83 13.00
C GLY A 85 26.43 9.97 12.60
N PHE A 86 26.74 9.86 11.30
CA PHE A 86 27.80 9.00 10.74
C PHE A 86 29.19 9.67 10.71
N THR A 87 29.59 10.23 11.85
CA THR A 87 30.81 11.04 11.95
C THR A 87 32.11 10.27 11.63
N PHE A 88 32.20 8.99 12.02
CA PHE A 88 33.35 8.14 11.77
C PHE A 88 33.39 7.69 10.31
N THR A 89 32.25 7.30 9.73
CA THR A 89 32.16 6.97 8.30
C THR A 89 32.56 8.17 7.43
N GLN A 90 32.16 9.39 7.80
CA GLN A 90 32.63 10.62 7.15
C GLN A 90 34.14 10.84 7.30
N GLU A 91 34.74 10.43 8.41
CA GLU A 91 36.20 10.47 8.59
C GLU A 91 36.91 9.49 7.64
N LEU A 92 36.39 8.27 7.48
CA LEU A 92 36.93 7.29 6.53
C LEU A 92 36.84 7.78 5.08
N ILE A 93 35.77 8.51 4.73
CA ILE A 93 35.64 9.15 3.41
C ILE A 93 36.75 10.19 3.21
N ARG A 94 36.98 11.06 4.22
CA ARG A 94 38.03 12.08 4.17
C ARG A 94 39.43 11.50 4.11
N SER A 95 39.70 10.41 4.86
CA SER A 95 41.02 9.76 4.87
C SER A 95 41.29 8.95 3.61
N GLY A 96 40.25 8.65 2.83
CA GLY A 96 40.33 7.81 1.63
C GLY A 96 40.29 6.31 1.91
N ALA A 97 39.97 5.90 3.13
CA ALA A 97 39.67 4.51 3.49
C ALA A 97 38.23 4.09 3.12
N ALA A 98 37.39 5.03 2.69
CA ALA A 98 36.05 4.76 2.19
C ALA A 98 35.75 5.46 0.85
N LEU A 99 34.95 4.81 0.02
CA LEU A 99 34.45 5.30 -1.27
C LEU A 99 32.92 5.51 -1.19
N PRO A 100 32.44 6.76 -1.24
CA PRO A 100 31.01 7.06 -1.11
C PRO A 100 30.31 7.21 -2.47
N PHE A 101 29.05 6.78 -2.53
CA PHE A 101 28.17 6.90 -3.69
C PHE A 101 26.75 7.23 -3.25
N THR A 102 26.01 7.94 -4.11
CA THR A 102 24.54 7.99 -3.99
C THR A 102 23.97 6.86 -4.82
N ALA A 103 23.44 5.82 -4.18
CA ALA A 103 22.80 4.74 -4.91
C ALA A 103 21.43 5.20 -5.43
N HIS A 104 21.01 4.67 -6.59
CA HIS A 104 19.67 4.84 -7.11
C HIS A 104 18.90 3.53 -7.01
N ALA A 105 17.99 3.47 -6.04
CA ALA A 105 17.06 2.37 -5.84
C ALA A 105 15.82 2.59 -6.72
N THR A 106 15.77 1.93 -7.89
CA THR A 106 14.62 2.02 -8.81
C THR A 106 13.33 1.57 -8.09
N PRO A 107 12.20 2.28 -8.16
CA PRO A 107 10.95 1.82 -7.56
C PRO A 107 10.51 0.43 -8.06
N PRO A 108 9.83 -0.39 -7.23
CA PRO A 108 9.35 -0.11 -5.88
C PRO A 108 10.48 -0.18 -4.83
N THR A 109 10.54 0.82 -3.97
CA THR A 109 11.52 1.01 -2.90
C THR A 109 11.04 0.31 -1.61
N ILE A 110 10.87 -1.01 -1.69
CA ILE A 110 10.45 -1.87 -0.58
C ILE A 110 11.55 -2.89 -0.31
N THR A 111 11.84 -3.15 0.97
CA THR A 111 12.92 -4.02 1.47
C THR A 111 13.15 -5.29 0.66
N MET A 112 12.18 -6.22 0.58
CA MET A 112 12.38 -7.51 -0.10
C MET A 112 12.76 -7.36 -1.59
N PRO A 113 12.02 -6.60 -2.44
CA PRO A 113 12.46 -6.29 -3.80
C PRO A 113 13.88 -5.71 -3.89
N ARG A 114 14.27 -4.83 -2.95
CA ARG A 114 15.58 -4.18 -2.94
C ARG A 114 16.71 -5.14 -2.55
N VAL A 115 16.52 -5.96 -1.54
CA VAL A 115 17.47 -7.03 -1.17
C VAL A 115 17.67 -8.01 -2.33
N LYS A 116 16.59 -8.36 -3.04
CA LYS A 116 16.68 -9.17 -4.28
C LYS A 116 17.51 -8.46 -5.37
N ALA A 117 17.35 -7.15 -5.55
CA ALA A 117 18.16 -6.39 -6.49
C ALA A 117 19.65 -6.34 -6.10
N LEU A 118 19.94 -6.10 -4.82
CA LEU A 118 21.30 -6.04 -4.25
C LEU A 118 22.05 -7.38 -4.28
N THR A 119 21.35 -8.49 -4.49
CA THR A 119 21.94 -9.84 -4.51
C THR A 119 22.00 -10.45 -5.91
N THR A 120 21.00 -10.17 -6.76
CA THR A 120 20.92 -10.70 -8.14
C THR A 120 21.51 -9.75 -9.19
N GLY A 121 21.54 -8.44 -8.91
CA GLY A 121 21.88 -7.40 -9.88
C GLY A 121 20.73 -7.07 -10.84
N SER A 122 19.56 -7.68 -10.65
CA SER A 122 18.37 -7.44 -11.48
C SER A 122 17.59 -6.21 -11.01
N VAL A 123 16.77 -5.66 -11.91
CA VAL A 123 15.79 -4.64 -11.53
C VAL A 123 14.52 -5.35 -11.02
N PRO A 124 13.94 -4.93 -9.88
CA PRO A 124 12.73 -5.57 -9.38
C PRO A 124 11.51 -5.40 -10.29
N SER A 125 10.53 -6.25 -10.08
CA SER A 125 9.24 -6.21 -10.77
C SER A 125 8.13 -5.84 -9.79
N PHE A 126 7.05 -5.28 -10.31
CA PHE A 126 5.87 -5.00 -9.50
C PHE A 126 5.19 -6.28 -8.97
N LEU A 127 5.40 -7.41 -9.66
CA LEU A 127 4.98 -8.73 -9.16
C LEU A 127 5.71 -9.11 -7.87
N ASP A 128 6.98 -8.73 -7.72
CA ASP A 128 7.73 -8.98 -6.48
C ASP A 128 7.08 -8.27 -5.28
N VAL A 129 6.41 -7.14 -5.48
CA VAL A 129 5.65 -6.45 -4.41
C VAL A 129 4.40 -7.23 -4.02
N ILE A 130 3.66 -7.74 -5.01
CA ILE A 130 2.45 -8.54 -4.76
C ILE A 130 2.82 -9.81 -4.00
N LEU A 131 3.91 -10.47 -4.40
CA LEU A 131 4.41 -11.67 -3.73
C LEU A 131 5.00 -11.36 -2.34
N ASN A 132 5.52 -10.14 -2.10
CA ASN A 132 5.93 -9.69 -0.76
C ASN A 132 4.75 -9.64 0.21
N PHE A 133 3.59 -9.13 -0.21
CA PHE A 133 2.38 -9.16 0.62
C PHE A 133 1.81 -10.59 0.80
N ALA A 134 2.13 -11.49 -0.12
CA ALA A 134 1.70 -12.89 -0.13
C ALA A 134 2.83 -13.84 0.29
N GLU A 135 3.48 -13.54 1.44
CA GLU A 135 4.54 -14.28 2.18
C GLU A 135 4.49 -15.84 2.20
N SER A 136 3.52 -16.50 1.57
CA SER A 136 3.31 -17.96 1.56
C SER A 136 4.16 -18.71 0.55
N ASP A 137 4.73 -18.03 -0.43
CA ASP A 137 5.21 -18.74 -1.61
C ASP A 137 6.74 -18.84 -1.66
N THR A 138 7.20 -20.08 -1.77
CA THR A 138 8.53 -20.45 -2.29
C THR A 138 8.83 -19.82 -3.66
N THR A 139 7.87 -19.14 -4.31
CA THR A 139 8.02 -18.39 -5.55
C THR A 139 8.89 -17.15 -5.42
N SER A 140 9.00 -16.56 -4.22
CA SER A 140 9.89 -15.41 -3.97
C SER A 140 11.33 -15.83 -3.66
N SER A 141 11.57 -17.12 -3.41
CA SER A 141 12.88 -17.66 -3.07
C SER A 141 13.89 -17.48 -4.21
N LEU A 142 15.13 -17.18 -3.82
CA LEU A 142 16.30 -17.12 -4.69
C LEU A 142 17.16 -18.38 -4.61
N ALA A 143 16.68 -19.45 -3.97
CA ALA A 143 17.44 -20.68 -3.77
C ALA A 143 17.97 -21.31 -5.08
N THR A 144 17.25 -21.10 -6.19
CA THR A 144 17.62 -21.60 -7.52
C THR A 144 18.10 -20.50 -8.48
N GLN A 145 18.20 -19.26 -7.98
CA GLN A 145 18.61 -18.11 -8.77
C GLN A 145 20.09 -17.82 -8.59
N ASP A 146 20.70 -17.33 -9.66
CA ASP A 146 22.08 -16.89 -9.64
C ASP A 146 22.21 -15.54 -8.91
N THR A 147 23.07 -15.50 -7.89
CA THR A 147 23.34 -14.34 -7.03
C THR A 147 24.81 -14.31 -6.68
N TRP A 148 25.34 -13.14 -6.29
CA TRP A 148 26.73 -13.09 -5.83
C TRP A 148 26.95 -13.93 -4.55
N LEU A 149 25.91 -14.18 -3.75
CA LEU A 149 25.94 -15.11 -2.61
C LEU A 149 26.07 -16.57 -3.05
N ALA A 150 25.27 -16.99 -4.02
CA ALA A 150 25.39 -18.34 -4.59
C ALA A 150 26.77 -18.54 -5.23
N GLN A 151 27.26 -17.52 -5.93
CA GLN A 151 28.60 -17.52 -6.53
C GLN A 151 29.70 -17.54 -5.46
N ALA A 152 29.55 -16.79 -4.37
CA ALA A 152 30.47 -16.81 -3.25
C ALA A 152 30.53 -18.20 -2.60
N LYS A 153 29.37 -18.80 -2.30
CA LYS A 153 29.25 -20.15 -1.74
C LYS A 153 29.92 -21.22 -2.63
N ALA A 154 29.83 -21.06 -3.95
CA ALA A 154 30.38 -22.01 -4.92
C ALA A 154 31.87 -21.80 -5.22
N ASN A 155 32.41 -20.58 -5.07
CA ASN A 155 33.75 -20.24 -5.58
C ASN A 155 34.74 -19.75 -4.51
N LEU A 156 34.29 -19.28 -3.34
CA LEU A 156 35.19 -18.86 -2.26
C LEU A 156 35.71 -20.06 -1.45
N ASN A 157 36.67 -19.80 -0.56
CA ASN A 157 37.53 -20.83 0.01
C ASN A 157 36.79 -21.79 0.92
N SER A 158 36.00 -21.26 1.86
CA SER A 158 35.22 -22.07 2.80
C SER A 158 33.77 -22.27 2.33
N GLY A 159 33.26 -21.36 1.49
CA GLY A 159 31.86 -21.33 1.07
C GLY A 159 30.92 -21.03 2.25
N ASN A 160 31.45 -20.55 3.39
CA ASN A 160 30.69 -20.31 4.60
C ASN A 160 30.13 -18.88 4.61
N LEU A 161 28.81 -18.78 4.51
CA LEU A 161 28.05 -17.54 4.58
C LEU A 161 27.35 -17.48 5.95
N ILE A 162 27.38 -16.34 6.62
CA ILE A 162 26.69 -16.12 7.90
C ILE A 162 25.77 -14.89 7.83
N PHE A 163 24.68 -14.89 8.59
CA PHE A 163 23.64 -13.85 8.50
C PHE A 163 23.02 -13.48 9.85
N TYR A 164 22.84 -12.19 10.11
CA TYR A 164 22.12 -11.70 11.29
C TYR A 164 21.24 -10.49 10.92
N GLY A 165 19.94 -10.53 11.25
CA GLY A 165 19.02 -9.41 10.98
C GLY A 165 17.65 -9.83 10.47
N ASP A 166 17.01 -8.96 9.69
CA ASP A 166 15.71 -9.16 9.05
C ASP A 166 15.51 -10.55 8.39
N ASP A 167 14.50 -11.29 8.85
CA ASP A 167 14.17 -12.64 8.41
C ASP A 167 13.83 -12.77 6.91
N THR A 168 13.63 -11.65 6.20
CA THR A 168 13.51 -11.59 4.74
C THR A 168 14.66 -12.30 4.04
N TRP A 169 15.89 -12.20 4.56
CA TRP A 169 17.05 -12.90 4.00
C TRP A 169 16.92 -14.43 4.11
N LEU A 170 16.38 -14.95 5.22
CA LEU A 170 16.17 -16.38 5.42
C LEU A 170 15.06 -16.92 4.51
N LYS A 171 14.05 -16.10 4.21
CA LYS A 171 12.97 -16.40 3.25
C LYS A 171 13.50 -16.44 1.81
N LEU A 172 14.33 -15.46 1.43
CA LEU A 172 14.93 -15.39 0.10
C LEU A 172 16.00 -16.48 -0.11
N PHE A 173 16.79 -16.80 0.92
CA PHE A 173 17.92 -17.71 0.86
C PHE A 173 17.80 -18.88 1.87
N PRO A 174 16.80 -19.77 1.70
CA PRO A 174 16.63 -20.90 2.60
C PRO A 174 17.84 -21.83 2.53
N ASP A 175 18.35 -22.25 3.69
CA ASP A 175 19.51 -23.14 3.85
C ASP A 175 20.84 -22.61 3.26
N PHE A 176 20.95 -21.29 3.05
CA PHE A 176 22.21 -20.70 2.54
C PHE A 176 23.26 -20.50 3.62
N PHE A 177 22.85 -20.08 4.82
CA PHE A 177 23.75 -19.59 5.87
C PHE A 177 24.15 -20.70 6.86
N ALA A 178 25.44 -20.79 7.16
CA ALA A 178 26.00 -21.76 8.11
C ALA A 178 25.71 -21.38 9.57
N ARG A 179 25.68 -20.08 9.87
CA ARG A 179 25.22 -19.52 11.14
C ARG A 179 24.26 -18.38 10.83
N HIS A 180 23.12 -18.37 11.50
CA HIS A 180 22.16 -17.29 11.33
C HIS A 180 21.26 -17.03 12.54
N ASP A 181 20.77 -15.80 12.64
CA ASP A 181 19.75 -15.37 13.60
C ASP A 181 18.83 -14.33 12.94
N GLY A 182 17.56 -14.67 12.81
CA GLY A 182 16.56 -13.86 12.09
C GLY A 182 15.68 -13.06 13.04
N THR A 183 15.37 -11.82 12.68
CA THR A 183 14.43 -10.94 13.38
C THR A 183 13.22 -10.69 12.50
N SER A 184 12.01 -10.75 13.06
CA SER A 184 10.79 -10.39 12.32
C SER A 184 10.69 -8.88 12.14
N SER A 185 10.49 -8.45 10.90
CA SER A 185 10.46 -7.03 10.49
C SER A 185 9.09 -6.38 10.60
N PHE A 186 8.04 -7.15 10.96
CA PHE A 186 6.67 -6.65 11.00
C PHE A 186 6.29 -5.93 12.30
N PHE A 187 7.13 -5.99 13.33
CA PHE A 187 6.94 -5.27 14.59
C PHE A 187 7.66 -3.91 14.55
N VAL A 188 7.12 -2.97 13.77
CA VAL A 188 7.64 -1.59 13.55
C VAL A 188 7.81 -0.80 14.85
N SER A 189 7.12 -1.22 15.92
CA SER A 189 7.17 -0.59 17.23
C SER A 189 8.53 -0.70 17.94
N ASP A 190 9.33 -1.70 17.58
CA ASP A 190 10.64 -1.96 18.17
C ASP A 190 11.78 -1.59 17.21
N PHE A 191 12.47 -0.48 17.51
CA PHE A 191 13.67 -0.04 16.79
C PHE A 191 14.95 -0.25 17.61
N THR A 192 14.90 -0.99 18.72
CA THR A 192 16.05 -1.20 19.62
C THR A 192 16.43 -2.67 19.71
N GLU A 193 15.51 -3.56 20.07
CA GLU A 193 15.86 -4.99 20.21
C GLU A 193 16.15 -5.62 18.85
N VAL A 194 15.48 -5.17 17.78
CA VAL A 194 15.78 -5.61 16.41
C VAL A 194 17.25 -5.42 16.02
N ASP A 195 17.84 -4.27 16.37
CA ASP A 195 19.25 -3.95 16.07
C ASP A 195 20.21 -4.57 17.09
N ASN A 196 19.80 -4.68 18.37
CA ASN A 196 20.55 -5.44 19.38
C ASN A 196 20.68 -6.92 18.99
N ASN A 197 19.65 -7.47 18.33
CA ASN A 197 19.62 -8.85 17.85
C ASN A 197 20.76 -9.15 16.88
N VAL A 198 21.11 -8.18 16.05
CA VAL A 198 22.25 -8.23 15.13
C VAL A 198 23.55 -7.93 15.88
N THR A 199 23.58 -6.80 16.59
CA THR A 199 24.81 -6.23 17.16
C THR A 199 25.50 -7.14 18.17
N ARG A 200 24.73 -7.95 18.93
CA ARG A 200 25.31 -8.85 19.95
C ARG A 200 26.23 -9.93 19.37
N HIS A 201 26.07 -10.27 18.09
CA HIS A 201 26.86 -11.32 17.43
C HIS A 201 28.15 -10.77 16.83
N VAL A 202 28.19 -9.47 16.49
CA VAL A 202 29.29 -8.82 15.77
C VAL A 202 30.67 -9.06 16.42
N PRO A 203 30.89 -8.83 17.74
CA PRO A 203 32.21 -9.01 18.32
C PRO A 203 32.73 -10.45 18.20
N ARG A 204 31.87 -11.44 18.43
CA ARG A 204 32.21 -12.86 18.34
C ARG A 204 32.62 -13.23 16.91
N GLU A 205 31.84 -12.81 15.92
CA GLU A 205 32.09 -13.22 14.53
C GLU A 205 33.31 -12.54 13.91
N LEU A 206 33.65 -11.31 14.34
CA LEU A 206 34.89 -10.64 13.93
C LEU A 206 36.16 -11.35 14.44
N GLU A 207 36.09 -12.08 15.55
CA GLU A 207 37.20 -12.89 16.08
C GLU A 207 37.37 -14.23 15.34
N GLN A 208 36.36 -14.69 14.59
CA GLN A 208 36.39 -15.99 13.90
C GLN A 208 36.91 -15.87 12.46
N PRO A 209 37.83 -16.75 12.00
CA PRO A 209 38.34 -16.73 10.64
C PRO A 209 37.52 -17.58 9.64
N ASP A 210 36.50 -18.29 10.10
CA ASP A 210 35.88 -19.45 9.43
C ASP A 210 34.73 -19.14 8.46
N TRP A 211 34.48 -17.86 8.15
CA TRP A 211 33.45 -17.40 7.23
C TRP A 211 34.05 -16.59 6.07
N ASP A 212 33.44 -16.64 4.89
CA ASP A 212 33.86 -15.84 3.72
C ASP A 212 32.95 -14.61 3.54
N VAL A 213 31.67 -14.72 3.89
CA VAL A 213 30.70 -13.62 3.77
C VAL A 213 29.88 -13.50 5.04
N MET A 214 29.81 -12.28 5.60
CA MET A 214 28.93 -11.92 6.71
C MET A 214 27.90 -10.89 6.24
N ILE A 215 26.62 -11.23 6.36
CA ILE A 215 25.51 -10.33 6.05
C ILE A 215 24.88 -9.83 7.36
N MET A 216 24.66 -8.53 7.45
CA MET A 216 23.94 -7.90 8.55
C MET A 216 22.81 -7.05 7.99
N HIS A 217 21.61 -7.12 8.57
CA HIS A 217 20.49 -6.27 8.18
C HIS A 217 19.83 -5.60 9.38
N TYR A 218 20.02 -4.28 9.48
CA TYR A 218 19.50 -3.42 10.56
C TYR A 218 18.19 -2.73 10.15
N LEU A 219 17.21 -2.68 11.06
CA LEU A 219 15.85 -2.20 10.79
C LEU A 219 15.52 -0.88 11.51
N GLY A 220 16.32 -0.49 12.51
CA GLY A 220 15.94 0.58 13.44
C GLY A 220 15.68 1.95 12.79
N LEU A 221 16.39 2.32 11.72
CA LEU A 221 16.15 3.59 11.02
C LEU A 221 14.81 3.60 10.29
N ASP A 222 14.48 2.54 9.55
CA ASP A 222 13.19 2.39 8.87
C ASP A 222 12.02 2.39 9.87
N HIS A 223 12.14 1.64 10.96
CA HIS A 223 11.13 1.60 12.01
C HIS A 223 10.88 2.98 12.65
N ILE A 224 11.93 3.77 12.90
CA ILE A 224 11.78 5.16 13.37
C ILE A 224 11.12 6.03 12.29
N GLY A 225 11.46 5.80 11.02
CA GLY A 225 10.88 6.45 9.85
C GLY A 225 9.37 6.29 9.82
N HIS A 226 8.86 5.06 9.73
CA HIS A 226 7.41 4.78 9.72
C HIS A 226 6.66 5.34 10.92
N LYS A 227 7.32 5.35 12.09
CA LYS A 227 6.71 5.77 13.35
C LYS A 227 6.61 7.28 13.51
N ALA A 228 7.68 8.01 13.21
CA ALA A 228 7.81 9.42 13.56
C ALA A 228 8.45 10.28 12.47
N GLY A 229 8.74 9.72 11.31
CA GLY A 229 9.37 10.40 10.18
C GLY A 229 10.89 10.56 10.30
N PRO A 230 11.54 10.96 9.20
CA PRO A 230 13.01 11.11 9.11
C PRO A 230 13.60 12.18 10.03
N LEU A 231 12.77 13.12 10.50
CA LEU A 231 13.17 14.22 11.39
C LEU A 231 12.93 13.92 12.88
N SER A 232 12.56 12.68 13.20
CA SER A 232 12.34 12.25 14.58
C SER A 232 13.58 12.50 15.47
N PRO A 233 13.39 12.92 16.74
CA PRO A 233 14.52 13.07 17.67
C PRO A 233 15.26 11.75 17.94
N ASN A 234 14.63 10.60 17.67
CA ASN A 234 15.25 9.28 17.81
C ASN A 234 16.17 8.92 16.63
N MET A 235 16.08 9.64 15.50
CA MET A 235 16.82 9.32 14.28
C MET A 235 18.33 9.53 14.45
N LEU A 236 18.74 10.66 15.04
CA LEU A 236 20.16 10.99 15.21
C LEU A 236 20.90 10.04 16.18
N PRO A 237 20.36 9.68 17.36
CA PRO A 237 20.95 8.63 18.20
C PRO A 237 21.12 7.30 17.46
N LYS A 238 20.12 6.90 16.65
CA LYS A 238 20.17 5.65 15.90
C LYS A 238 21.22 5.68 14.77
N GLN A 239 21.40 6.81 14.09
CA GLN A 239 22.50 6.98 13.12
C GLN A 239 23.88 6.81 13.80
N LYS A 240 24.07 7.34 15.00
CA LYS A 240 25.33 7.18 15.76
C LYS A 240 25.58 5.72 16.18
N GLU A 241 24.53 4.97 16.46
CA GLU A 241 24.63 3.53 16.74
C GLU A 241 25.16 2.77 15.53
N MET A 242 24.60 3.02 14.34
CA MET A 242 25.04 2.40 13.09
C MET A 242 26.49 2.76 12.74
N ASP A 243 26.87 4.03 12.89
CA ASP A 243 28.26 4.48 12.71
C ASP A 243 29.22 3.83 13.71
N GLY A 244 28.77 3.59 14.94
CA GLY A 244 29.52 2.86 15.95
C GLY A 244 29.79 1.40 15.57
N ILE A 245 28.90 0.76 14.81
CA ILE A 245 29.11 -0.58 14.26
C ILE A 245 30.14 -0.55 13.13
N VAL A 246 30.05 0.42 12.21
CA VAL A 246 31.07 0.64 11.17
C VAL A 246 32.45 0.81 11.79
N LYS A 247 32.54 1.59 12.87
CA LYS A 247 33.79 1.78 13.63
C LYS A 247 34.35 0.47 14.18
N LYS A 248 33.54 -0.32 14.89
CA LYS A 248 33.98 -1.61 15.45
C LYS A 248 34.52 -2.56 14.38
N ILE A 249 33.85 -2.61 13.23
CA ILE A 249 34.25 -3.47 12.11
C ILE A 249 35.57 -2.99 11.52
N TYR A 250 35.71 -1.69 11.24
CA TYR A 250 36.93 -1.13 10.68
C TYR A 250 38.14 -1.33 11.62
N GLU A 251 37.98 -1.07 12.92
CA GLU A 251 39.03 -1.31 13.91
C GLU A 251 39.43 -2.80 13.96
N ALA A 252 38.46 -3.73 13.84
CA ALA A 252 38.76 -5.15 13.78
C ALA A 252 39.53 -5.54 12.50
N MET A 253 39.25 -4.90 11.36
CA MET A 253 40.02 -5.09 10.12
C MET A 253 41.48 -4.65 10.26
N GLU A 254 41.75 -3.61 11.05
CA GLU A 254 43.12 -3.13 11.29
C GLU A 254 43.88 -3.98 12.33
N LEU A 255 43.16 -4.59 13.28
CA LEU A 255 43.76 -5.31 14.41
C LEU A 255 43.94 -6.81 14.16
N ASN A 256 43.13 -7.42 13.31
CA ASN A 256 43.09 -8.87 13.11
C ASN A 256 43.59 -9.26 11.72
N THR A 257 44.69 -10.02 11.66
CA THR A 257 45.34 -10.41 10.40
C THR A 257 44.48 -11.26 9.47
N HIS A 258 43.51 -12.03 10.00
CA HIS A 258 42.57 -12.79 9.17
C HIS A 258 41.52 -11.90 8.48
N LEU A 259 41.49 -10.60 8.79
CA LEU A 259 40.59 -9.60 8.20
C LEU A 259 41.31 -8.58 7.30
N ASP A 260 42.64 -8.67 7.11
CA ASP A 260 43.43 -7.73 6.28
C ASP A 260 42.84 -7.55 4.86
N ASP A 261 42.30 -8.64 4.30
CA ASP A 261 41.72 -8.71 2.97
C ASP A 261 40.18 -8.71 3.00
N THR A 262 39.59 -7.89 3.88
CA THR A 262 38.14 -7.75 4.03
C THR A 262 37.61 -6.44 3.42
N LEU A 263 36.45 -6.54 2.77
CA LEU A 263 35.65 -5.41 2.32
C LEU A 263 34.40 -5.25 3.18
N LEU A 264 34.17 -4.05 3.71
CA LEU A 264 32.87 -3.68 4.29
C LEU A 264 32.07 -2.88 3.25
N VAL A 265 30.83 -3.30 3.00
CA VAL A 265 29.86 -2.55 2.22
C VAL A 265 28.74 -2.09 3.15
N VAL A 266 28.55 -0.78 3.28
CA VAL A 266 27.41 -0.18 3.99
C VAL A 266 26.42 0.30 2.93
N ALA A 267 25.27 -0.34 2.83
CA ALA A 267 24.28 -0.08 1.80
C ALA A 267 22.90 0.18 2.40
N GLY A 268 22.23 1.23 1.95
CA GLY A 268 20.79 1.35 2.07
C GLY A 268 20.09 0.57 0.96
N ASP A 269 19.06 -0.17 1.32
CA ASP A 269 18.16 -0.85 0.38
C ASP A 269 17.17 0.14 -0.26
N HIS A 270 16.67 1.10 0.50
CA HIS A 270 15.96 2.30 0.07
C HIS A 270 16.21 3.46 1.03
N GLY A 271 15.56 4.60 0.79
CA GLY A 271 15.41 5.67 1.76
C GLY A 271 13.97 5.79 2.26
N MET A 272 13.53 6.98 2.62
CA MET A 272 12.16 7.28 3.05
C MET A 272 11.74 8.69 2.66
N ASN A 273 10.45 8.91 2.40
CA ASN A 273 9.91 10.23 2.12
C ASN A 273 9.84 11.10 3.39
N SER A 274 9.38 12.35 3.25
CA SER A 274 9.28 13.29 4.38
C SER A 274 8.29 12.85 5.47
N GLY A 275 7.30 12.02 5.12
CA GLY A 275 6.35 11.40 6.06
C GLY A 275 6.86 10.10 6.69
N GLY A 276 8.08 9.65 6.34
CA GLY A 276 8.67 8.42 6.88
C GLY A 276 8.23 7.14 6.19
N ASN A 277 7.45 7.21 5.11
CA ASN A 277 7.05 6.04 4.33
C ASN A 277 7.99 5.79 3.15
N HIS A 278 7.95 4.58 2.59
CA HIS A 278 8.74 4.19 1.42
C HIS A 278 7.95 3.21 0.50
N GLY A 279 8.43 2.98 -0.72
CA GLY A 279 7.78 2.16 -1.74
C GLY A 279 7.42 2.94 -3.01
N GLY A 280 7.51 4.27 -2.96
CA GLY A 280 7.30 5.21 -4.06
C GLY A 280 8.59 5.61 -4.76
N SER A 281 8.59 6.84 -5.32
CA SER A 281 9.67 7.35 -6.17
C SER A 281 10.16 8.74 -5.79
N ALA A 282 9.88 9.21 -4.57
CA ALA A 282 10.49 10.46 -4.12
C ALA A 282 12.03 10.32 -4.11
N PRO A 283 12.78 11.40 -4.34
CA PRO A 283 14.24 11.39 -4.20
C PRO A 283 14.68 10.80 -2.86
N GLY A 284 14.03 11.20 -1.77
CA GLY A 284 14.30 10.65 -0.43
C GLY A 284 14.05 9.15 -0.29
N GLU A 285 13.20 8.54 -1.11
CA GLU A 285 12.96 7.08 -1.12
C GLU A 285 13.96 6.33 -2.01
N THR A 286 14.41 6.96 -3.10
CA THR A 286 15.17 6.32 -4.18
C THR A 286 16.68 6.58 -4.13
N GLU A 287 17.16 7.42 -3.21
CA GLU A 287 18.56 7.85 -3.11
C GLU A 287 19.22 7.43 -1.78
N PRO A 288 19.33 6.11 -1.48
CA PRO A 288 20.04 5.63 -0.30
C PRO A 288 21.56 5.82 -0.39
N ALA A 289 22.20 5.83 0.78
CA ALA A 289 23.66 5.84 0.88
C ALA A 289 24.26 4.49 0.44
N LEU A 290 25.42 4.54 -0.21
CA LEU A 290 26.24 3.37 -0.53
C LEU A 290 27.71 3.71 -0.28
N VAL A 291 28.36 2.98 0.63
CA VAL A 291 29.75 3.21 1.00
C VAL A 291 30.53 1.90 1.00
N PHE A 292 31.65 1.88 0.30
CA PHE A 292 32.62 0.79 0.37
C PHE A 292 33.76 1.21 1.29
N VAL A 293 34.14 0.34 2.23
CA VAL A 293 35.11 0.64 3.28
C VAL A 293 36.17 -0.47 3.35
N SER A 294 37.45 -0.07 3.32
CA SER A 294 38.60 -0.94 3.54
C SER A 294 39.89 -0.11 3.65
N PRO A 295 40.84 -0.49 4.52
CA PRO A 295 42.16 0.15 4.55
C PRO A 295 42.87 0.15 3.18
N LYS A 296 42.67 -0.90 2.37
CA LYS A 296 43.26 -1.02 1.01
C LYS A 296 42.84 0.09 0.04
N PHE A 297 41.74 0.79 0.32
CA PHE A 297 41.32 1.88 -0.54
C PHE A 297 42.28 3.06 -0.46
N MET A 298 42.99 3.28 0.66
CA MET A 298 43.90 4.41 0.83
C MET A 298 44.96 4.49 -0.28
N ASP A 299 45.42 3.35 -0.80
CA ASP A 299 46.44 3.25 -1.83
C ASP A 299 45.91 3.42 -3.27
N LEU A 300 44.60 3.54 -3.46
CA LEU A 300 44.02 3.80 -4.78
C LEU A 300 44.23 5.25 -5.22
N ASP A 301 44.63 5.42 -6.49
CA ASP A 301 44.58 6.70 -7.19
C ASP A 301 43.11 7.10 -7.43
N LYS A 302 42.59 7.97 -6.56
CA LYS A 302 41.17 8.35 -6.52
C LYS A 302 40.97 9.83 -6.20
N PRO A 303 39.80 10.41 -6.54
CA PRO A 303 39.45 11.77 -6.13
C PRO A 303 39.43 11.90 -4.60
N VAL A 304 39.82 13.07 -4.09
CA VAL A 304 39.62 13.41 -2.69
C VAL A 304 38.16 13.80 -2.50
N TYR A 305 37.45 13.10 -1.60
CA TYR A 305 36.05 13.38 -1.29
C TYR A 305 35.95 14.26 -0.03
N SER A 306 35.16 15.33 -0.10
CA SER A 306 34.77 16.10 1.08
C SER A 306 33.60 15.42 1.80
N ALA A 307 33.68 15.29 3.12
CA ALA A 307 32.59 14.86 3.98
C ALA A 307 32.70 15.57 5.35
N PRO A 308 31.61 16.06 5.97
CA PRO A 308 30.26 16.17 5.41
C PRO A 308 30.23 17.09 4.18
N THR A 309 29.17 17.00 3.39
CA THR A 309 28.96 17.84 2.20
C THR A 309 27.47 18.10 1.96
N ASP A 310 27.16 18.94 0.98
CA ASP A 310 25.80 19.25 0.56
C ASP A 310 25.45 18.47 -0.72
N PRO A 311 24.15 18.21 -0.98
CA PRO A 311 23.73 17.62 -2.25
C PRO A 311 24.09 18.54 -3.42
N LYS A 312 24.28 17.96 -4.61
CA LYS A 312 24.56 18.72 -5.84
C LYS A 312 23.45 19.73 -6.11
N GLU A 313 23.84 20.87 -6.66
CA GLU A 313 22.92 21.95 -7.00
C GLU A 313 21.76 21.44 -7.87
N GLY A 314 20.53 21.72 -7.44
CA GLY A 314 19.30 21.26 -8.13
C GLY A 314 18.83 19.85 -7.75
N THR A 315 19.49 19.17 -6.81
CA THR A 315 19.10 17.84 -6.29
C THR A 315 18.85 17.90 -4.78
N GLU A 316 18.08 16.93 -4.24
CA GLU A 316 17.79 16.86 -2.80
C GLU A 316 18.70 15.89 -2.05
N PHE A 317 19.03 14.71 -2.63
CA PHE A 317 19.82 13.68 -1.94
C PHE A 317 21.00 13.13 -2.79
N GLU A 318 21.38 13.81 -3.87
CA GLU A 318 22.55 13.43 -4.67
C GLU A 318 23.84 14.10 -4.16
N PHE A 319 24.50 13.47 -3.19
CA PHE A 319 25.74 13.99 -2.56
C PHE A 319 27.00 13.66 -3.36
N TYR A 320 27.09 12.45 -3.92
CA TYR A 320 28.28 11.97 -4.64
C TYR A 320 27.91 11.52 -6.06
N ARG A 321 28.76 10.70 -6.67
CA ARG A 321 28.42 10.08 -7.96
C ARG A 321 27.18 9.20 -7.76
N LYS A 322 26.14 9.46 -8.57
CA LYS A 322 24.96 8.63 -8.62
C LYS A 322 25.26 7.34 -9.38
N VAL A 323 24.92 6.19 -8.80
CA VAL A 323 25.15 4.85 -9.37
C VAL A 323 23.87 4.03 -9.24
N ALA A 324 23.64 3.06 -10.12
CA ALA A 324 22.48 2.19 -9.97
C ALA A 324 22.72 1.23 -8.81
N GLN A 325 21.72 0.98 -7.96
CA GLN A 325 21.90 0.13 -6.78
C GLN A 325 22.38 -1.30 -7.12
N ASN A 326 21.98 -1.80 -8.28
CA ASN A 326 22.39 -3.11 -8.78
C ASN A 326 23.86 -3.16 -9.28
N ASP A 327 24.53 -2.01 -9.46
CA ASP A 327 25.97 -1.94 -9.80
C ASP A 327 26.86 -2.56 -8.71
N VAL A 328 26.34 -2.72 -7.49
CA VAL A 328 27.00 -3.42 -6.38
C VAL A 328 27.37 -4.85 -6.74
N VAL A 329 26.49 -5.57 -7.45
CA VAL A 329 26.63 -7.01 -7.71
C VAL A 329 27.83 -7.37 -8.61
N PRO A 330 27.98 -6.79 -9.82
CA PRO A 330 29.13 -7.09 -10.66
C PRO A 330 30.43 -6.51 -10.07
N THR A 331 30.32 -5.42 -9.30
CA THR A 331 31.45 -4.84 -8.57
C THR A 331 31.98 -5.80 -7.50
N LEU A 332 31.10 -6.37 -6.67
CA LEU A 332 31.47 -7.40 -5.70
C LEU A 332 32.02 -8.64 -6.40
N SER A 333 31.40 -9.06 -7.52
CA SER A 333 31.85 -10.22 -8.29
C SER A 333 33.29 -10.05 -8.77
N ALA A 334 33.63 -8.85 -9.29
CA ALA A 334 34.97 -8.51 -9.72
C ALA A 334 35.98 -8.46 -8.56
N LEU A 335 35.61 -7.81 -7.44
CA LEU A 335 36.46 -7.67 -6.25
C LEU A 335 36.79 -9.01 -5.57
N LEU A 336 35.84 -9.95 -5.59
CA LEU A 336 35.97 -11.31 -5.04
C LEU A 336 36.51 -12.33 -6.05
N GLY A 337 36.69 -11.95 -7.32
CA GLY A 337 37.08 -12.87 -8.40
C GLY A 337 36.12 -14.06 -8.56
N ILE A 338 34.81 -13.80 -8.53
CA ILE A 338 33.74 -14.78 -8.76
C ILE A 338 32.95 -14.41 -10.04
N PRO A 339 32.24 -15.36 -10.68
CA PRO A 339 31.44 -15.08 -11.88
C PRO A 339 30.34 -14.04 -11.61
N ILE A 340 30.08 -13.16 -12.58
CA ILE A 340 28.97 -12.20 -12.53
C ILE A 340 27.65 -12.97 -12.73
N PRO A 341 26.64 -12.81 -11.85
CA PRO A 341 25.37 -13.52 -12.00
C PRO A 341 24.69 -13.33 -13.35
N ARG A 342 24.10 -14.39 -13.91
CA ARG A 342 23.54 -14.39 -15.29
C ARG A 342 22.52 -13.29 -15.57
N ASN A 343 21.71 -12.95 -14.57
CA ASN A 343 20.60 -11.99 -14.70
C ASN A 343 20.96 -10.59 -14.14
N ASN A 344 22.26 -10.34 -13.92
CA ASN A 344 22.76 -9.04 -13.51
C ASN A 344 22.53 -7.98 -14.61
N LEU A 345 22.08 -6.81 -14.19
CA LEU A 345 21.95 -5.61 -15.01
C LEU A 345 22.82 -4.45 -14.48
N GLY A 346 23.62 -4.69 -13.43
CA GLY A 346 24.58 -3.72 -12.93
C GLY A 346 25.82 -3.60 -13.82
N ILE A 347 26.56 -2.52 -13.60
CA ILE A 347 27.84 -2.21 -14.22
C ILE A 347 28.93 -2.16 -13.13
N ILE A 348 30.12 -2.69 -13.40
CA ILE A 348 31.26 -2.57 -12.47
C ILE A 348 31.59 -1.07 -12.25
N LEU A 349 31.67 -0.67 -10.97
CA LEU A 349 31.99 0.71 -10.60
C LEU A 349 33.40 1.10 -11.07
N PRO A 350 33.55 2.16 -11.89
CA PRO A 350 34.85 2.56 -12.44
C PRO A 350 35.93 2.85 -11.40
N GLU A 351 35.53 3.38 -10.24
CA GLU A 351 36.41 3.67 -9.11
C GLU A 351 37.11 2.40 -8.59
N MET A 352 36.43 1.24 -8.65
CA MET A 352 36.98 -0.04 -8.21
C MET A 352 37.97 -0.65 -9.19
N LEU A 353 37.91 -0.26 -10.47
CA LEU A 353 38.86 -0.73 -11.49
C LEU A 353 40.30 -0.22 -11.24
N GLY A 354 40.47 0.78 -10.34
CA GLY A 354 41.77 1.30 -9.91
C GLY A 354 42.75 0.23 -9.44
N PHE A 355 42.28 -0.84 -8.79
CA PHE A 355 43.14 -1.95 -8.32
C PHE A 355 43.84 -2.72 -9.45
N TRP A 356 43.34 -2.61 -10.68
CA TRP A 356 43.80 -3.37 -11.84
C TRP A 356 44.25 -2.49 -13.01
N LYS A 357 44.17 -1.16 -12.89
CA LYS A 357 44.43 -0.20 -13.98
C LYS A 357 45.83 -0.34 -14.62
N THR A 358 46.83 -0.78 -13.86
CA THR A 358 48.21 -0.98 -14.33
C THR A 358 48.58 -2.45 -14.55
N LYS A 359 47.66 -3.39 -14.27
CA LYS A 359 47.91 -4.83 -14.37
C LYS A 359 47.49 -5.37 -15.74
N VAL A 360 48.28 -6.28 -16.27
CA VAL A 360 48.06 -6.92 -17.58
C VAL A 360 47.82 -8.41 -17.35
N SER A 361 46.82 -8.97 -18.02
CA SER A 361 46.47 -10.39 -17.98
C SER A 361 47.48 -11.25 -18.75
N SER A 362 47.38 -12.57 -18.60
CA SER A 362 48.17 -13.57 -19.32
C SER A 362 48.06 -13.43 -20.86
N ALA A 363 46.96 -12.85 -21.35
CA ALA A 363 46.68 -12.59 -22.76
C ALA A 363 47.19 -11.22 -23.26
N GLY A 364 47.84 -10.41 -22.40
CA GLY A 364 48.35 -9.09 -22.77
C GLY A 364 47.31 -7.96 -22.70
N LEU A 365 46.09 -8.24 -22.22
CA LEU A 365 45.01 -7.27 -22.05
C LEU A 365 45.08 -6.62 -20.66
N ASN A 366 44.67 -5.37 -20.52
CA ASN A 366 44.48 -4.77 -19.20
C ASN A 366 43.36 -5.50 -18.43
N ILE A 367 43.61 -5.89 -17.18
CA ILE A 367 42.64 -6.66 -16.39
C ILE A 367 41.33 -5.87 -16.16
N ALA A 368 41.39 -4.53 -16.06
CA ALA A 368 40.16 -3.73 -15.93
C ALA A 368 39.29 -3.79 -17.20
N ALA A 369 39.91 -3.79 -18.38
CA ALA A 369 39.18 -3.96 -19.65
C ALA A 369 38.60 -5.37 -19.77
N GLU A 370 39.33 -6.39 -19.30
CA GLU A 370 38.85 -7.77 -19.24
C GLU A 370 37.60 -7.92 -18.37
N LEU A 371 37.62 -7.36 -17.16
CA LEU A 371 36.49 -7.39 -16.23
C LEU A 371 35.23 -6.72 -16.83
N LEU A 372 35.40 -5.55 -17.44
CA LEU A 372 34.30 -4.86 -18.14
C LEU A 372 33.80 -5.65 -19.35
N TYR A 373 34.69 -6.32 -20.08
CA TYR A 373 34.29 -7.19 -21.19
C TYR A 373 33.49 -8.41 -20.72
N ARG A 374 33.88 -9.04 -19.60
CA ARG A 374 33.10 -10.12 -18.98
C ARG A 374 31.71 -9.63 -18.54
N ASN A 375 31.61 -8.43 -17.95
CA ASN A 375 30.32 -7.81 -17.64
C ASN A 375 29.48 -7.56 -18.90
N ALA A 376 30.10 -7.11 -20.00
CA ALA A 376 29.42 -6.85 -21.26
C ALA A 376 28.91 -8.13 -21.93
N LEU A 377 29.69 -9.21 -21.92
CA LEU A 377 29.27 -10.52 -22.43
C LEU A 377 28.09 -11.08 -21.62
N GLN A 378 28.14 -10.97 -20.29
CA GLN A 378 27.04 -11.38 -19.43
C GLN A 378 25.75 -10.62 -19.79
N MET A 379 25.80 -9.29 -19.93
CA MET A 379 24.63 -8.51 -20.37
C MET A 379 24.18 -8.85 -21.80
N LEU A 380 25.11 -9.14 -22.70
CA LEU A 380 24.80 -9.54 -24.08
C LEU A 380 23.96 -10.83 -24.11
N SER A 381 24.22 -11.79 -23.21
CA SER A 381 23.41 -13.00 -23.09
C SER A 381 21.93 -12.68 -22.79
N ILE A 382 21.67 -11.68 -21.93
CA ILE A 382 20.32 -11.18 -21.63
C ILE A 382 19.71 -10.49 -22.86
N ILE A 383 20.49 -9.67 -23.56
CA ILE A 383 20.06 -8.98 -24.78
C ILE A 383 19.64 -10.01 -25.86
N LYS A 384 20.44 -11.07 -26.07
CA LYS A 384 20.11 -12.16 -27.01
C LYS A 384 18.84 -12.91 -26.58
N ALA A 385 18.67 -13.19 -25.29
CA ALA A 385 17.46 -13.83 -24.78
C ALA A 385 16.20 -12.97 -25.00
N LYS A 386 16.35 -11.64 -24.96
CA LYS A 386 15.26 -10.67 -25.14
C LYS A 386 14.91 -10.43 -26.60
N PHE A 387 15.89 -10.12 -27.46
CA PHE A 387 15.67 -9.72 -28.85
C PHE A 387 15.81 -10.88 -29.85
N GLY A 388 16.22 -12.06 -29.38
CA GLY A 388 16.54 -13.22 -30.21
C GLY A 388 18.01 -13.27 -30.63
N ASP A 389 18.53 -14.50 -30.71
CA ASP A 389 19.88 -14.76 -31.20
C ASP A 389 19.89 -14.75 -32.74
N SER A 390 20.22 -13.59 -33.30
CA SER A 390 20.32 -13.38 -34.75
C SER A 390 21.78 -13.30 -35.18
N ASP A 391 22.06 -13.62 -36.45
CA ASP A 391 23.37 -13.42 -37.07
C ASP A 391 23.87 -11.96 -36.98
N ALA A 392 22.99 -11.01 -36.67
CA ALA A 392 23.32 -9.60 -36.49
C ALA A 392 24.15 -9.29 -35.24
N TRP A 393 24.20 -10.19 -34.24
CA TRP A 393 25.11 -10.06 -33.08
C TRP A 393 26.53 -10.60 -33.39
N LYS A 394 26.70 -11.23 -34.55
CA LYS A 394 28.02 -11.67 -35.06
C LYS A 394 28.71 -10.48 -35.73
N TYR A 395 30.01 -10.37 -35.50
CA TYR A 395 30.84 -9.34 -36.10
C TYR A 395 31.17 -9.69 -37.54
N ASP A 396 30.80 -8.82 -38.47
CA ASP A 396 31.23 -8.91 -39.85
C ASP A 396 32.65 -8.33 -39.95
N THR A 397 33.60 -9.15 -40.40
CA THR A 397 35.02 -8.80 -40.54
C THR A 397 35.28 -7.68 -41.54
N LYS A 398 34.29 -7.31 -42.37
CA LYS A 398 34.36 -6.18 -43.28
C LYS A 398 34.47 -4.80 -42.61
N PHE A 399 34.15 -4.70 -41.32
CA PHE A 399 34.18 -3.44 -40.57
C PHE A 399 35.51 -3.17 -39.84
N GLN A 400 36.49 -4.06 -39.94
CA GLN A 400 37.74 -3.95 -39.17
C GLN A 400 38.56 -2.71 -39.58
N GLY A 401 38.76 -1.77 -38.64
CA GLY A 401 39.72 -0.66 -38.77
C GLY A 401 39.20 0.66 -39.35
N SER A 402 37.87 0.87 -39.46
CA SER A 402 37.33 2.13 -40.02
C SER A 402 36.01 2.63 -39.41
N VAL A 403 35.56 2.10 -38.27
CA VAL A 403 34.21 2.39 -37.76
C VAL A 403 34.22 3.57 -36.79
N GLN A 404 33.94 4.76 -37.31
CA GLN A 404 33.39 5.85 -36.50
C GLN A 404 31.90 5.95 -36.83
N MET A 405 31.06 5.27 -36.05
CA MET A 405 29.61 5.30 -36.18
C MET A 405 29.01 6.07 -35.01
N ASP A 406 28.07 6.97 -35.31
CA ASP A 406 27.20 7.54 -34.31
C ASP A 406 26.03 6.57 -34.05
N CYS A 407 25.84 6.18 -32.80
CA CYS A 407 24.83 5.22 -32.40
C CYS A 407 23.61 5.86 -31.69
N GLN A 408 23.58 7.18 -31.50
CA GLN A 408 22.59 7.84 -30.64
C GLN A 408 21.16 7.82 -31.19
N ASP A 409 20.99 7.95 -32.51
CA ASP A 409 19.67 8.09 -33.16
C ASP A 409 18.98 6.77 -33.52
N PHE A 410 19.52 5.62 -33.10
CA PHE A 410 18.94 4.31 -33.38
C PHE A 410 17.90 3.86 -32.35
N GLU A 411 16.92 3.06 -32.79
CA GLU A 411 16.05 2.33 -31.86
C GLU A 411 16.86 1.38 -30.95
N ASP A 412 16.33 1.03 -29.78
CA ASP A 412 17.05 0.32 -28.72
C ASP A 412 17.88 -0.89 -29.18
N GLU A 413 17.28 -1.80 -29.97
CA GLU A 413 18.00 -2.99 -30.46
C GLU A 413 19.14 -2.61 -31.42
N GLN A 414 18.91 -1.65 -32.32
CA GLN A 414 19.89 -1.18 -33.30
C GLN A 414 21.02 -0.39 -32.64
N ARG A 415 20.69 0.43 -31.63
CA ARG A 415 21.65 1.16 -30.81
C ARG A 415 22.60 0.20 -30.10
N LEU A 416 22.07 -0.83 -29.44
CA LEU A 416 22.89 -1.86 -28.78
C LEU A 416 23.77 -2.63 -29.77
N LYS A 417 23.26 -2.98 -30.96
CA LYS A 417 24.07 -3.61 -32.02
C LYS A 417 25.21 -2.70 -32.46
N CYS A 418 24.93 -1.43 -32.72
CA CYS A 418 25.93 -0.43 -33.12
C CYS A 418 27.05 -0.31 -32.07
N ARG A 419 26.69 -0.18 -30.79
CA ARG A 419 27.64 -0.14 -29.67
C ARG A 419 28.49 -1.41 -29.56
N TRP A 420 27.86 -2.57 -29.72
CA TRP A 420 28.57 -3.86 -29.66
C TRP A 420 29.63 -3.99 -30.77
N ILE A 421 29.35 -3.52 -31.98
CA ILE A 421 30.31 -3.50 -33.09
C ILE A 421 31.52 -2.62 -32.74
N LEU A 422 31.31 -1.43 -32.15
CA LEU A 422 32.38 -0.53 -31.72
C LEU A 422 33.26 -1.17 -30.63
N VAL A 423 32.65 -1.85 -29.64
CA VAL A 423 33.38 -2.60 -28.61
C VAL A 423 34.30 -3.62 -29.24
N ARG A 424 33.79 -4.40 -30.19
CA ARG A 424 34.56 -5.45 -30.86
C ARG A 424 35.69 -4.91 -31.73
N ASP A 425 35.43 -3.83 -32.49
CA ASP A 425 36.47 -3.18 -33.28
C ASP A 425 37.58 -2.64 -32.37
N ALA A 426 37.23 -1.95 -31.28
CA ALA A 426 38.19 -1.42 -30.32
C ALA A 426 39.02 -2.52 -29.65
N LEU A 427 38.40 -3.62 -29.20
CA LEU A 427 39.12 -4.76 -28.59
C LEU A 427 40.00 -5.50 -29.59
N SER A 428 39.62 -5.57 -30.87
CA SER A 428 40.48 -6.16 -31.91
C SER A 428 41.76 -5.33 -32.15
N ARG A 429 41.70 -4.03 -31.86
CA ARG A 429 42.76 -3.03 -32.02
C ARG A 429 43.60 -2.84 -30.74
N SER A 430 43.05 -3.17 -29.57
CA SER A 430 43.63 -2.91 -28.24
C SER A 430 44.95 -3.60 -27.90
N MET A 431 45.58 -4.31 -28.84
CA MET A 431 46.96 -4.76 -28.71
C MET A 431 47.97 -3.60 -28.73
N GLN A 432 47.54 -2.34 -28.93
CA GLN A 432 48.36 -1.13 -28.83
C GLN A 432 48.03 -0.24 -27.61
N PRO A 433 49.02 0.42 -26.96
CA PRO A 433 48.84 1.15 -25.68
C PRO A 433 47.85 2.33 -25.70
N GLY A 434 47.61 2.97 -26.85
CA GLY A 434 46.67 4.10 -26.99
C GLY A 434 45.22 3.67 -27.25
N GLU A 435 45.01 2.47 -27.79
CA GLU A 435 43.67 1.95 -28.14
C GLU A 435 43.00 1.22 -26.96
N LEU A 436 43.75 1.02 -25.87
CA LEU A 436 43.27 0.48 -24.60
C LEU A 436 42.25 1.40 -23.91
N VAL A 437 42.52 2.71 -23.88
CA VAL A 437 41.60 3.70 -23.28
C VAL A 437 40.29 3.78 -24.09
N ALA A 438 40.37 3.68 -25.41
CA ALA A 438 39.22 3.63 -26.28
C ALA A 438 38.35 2.38 -26.02
N SER A 439 38.96 1.23 -25.75
CA SER A 439 38.24 -0.02 -25.46
C SER A 439 37.43 0.07 -24.16
N VAL A 440 38.01 0.63 -23.10
CA VAL A 440 37.30 0.87 -21.82
C VAL A 440 36.15 1.86 -21.98
N ALA A 441 36.34 2.91 -22.80
CA ALA A 441 35.28 3.88 -23.10
C ALA A 441 34.09 3.22 -23.81
N HIS A 442 34.35 2.48 -24.90
CA HIS A 442 33.28 1.81 -25.65
C HIS A 442 32.57 0.72 -24.83
N LEU A 443 33.29 -0.02 -23.98
CA LEU A 443 32.68 -0.99 -23.06
C LEU A 443 31.72 -0.30 -22.09
N ASN A 444 32.14 0.80 -21.47
CA ASN A 444 31.28 1.56 -20.57
C ASN A 444 30.05 2.14 -21.28
N GLU A 445 30.20 2.64 -22.51
CA GLU A 445 29.07 3.13 -23.30
C GLU A 445 28.07 2.02 -23.64
N PHE A 446 28.56 0.85 -24.08
CA PHE A 446 27.71 -0.32 -24.33
C PHE A 446 26.99 -0.77 -23.06
N LEU A 447 27.70 -0.90 -21.94
CA LEU A 447 27.13 -1.32 -20.66
C LEU A 447 26.06 -0.34 -20.16
N LYS A 448 26.27 0.97 -20.30
CA LYS A 448 25.28 2.00 -19.95
C LYS A 448 24.04 1.93 -20.82
N ASP A 449 24.20 1.86 -22.14
CA ASP A 449 23.06 1.72 -23.06
C ASP A 449 22.32 0.40 -22.81
N ALA A 450 23.04 -0.69 -22.51
CA ALA A 450 22.46 -1.99 -22.15
C ALA A 450 21.68 -1.93 -20.83
N GLN A 451 22.24 -1.31 -19.79
CA GLN A 451 21.56 -1.11 -18.52
C GLN A 451 20.29 -0.28 -18.69
N ASP A 452 20.35 0.82 -19.44
CA ASP A 452 19.21 1.69 -19.74
C ASP A 452 18.08 0.92 -20.47
N VAL A 453 18.42 0.25 -21.57
CA VAL A 453 17.46 -0.52 -22.36
C VAL A 453 16.88 -1.70 -21.55
N LEU A 454 17.69 -2.43 -20.78
CA LEU A 454 17.22 -3.61 -20.05
C LEU A 454 16.45 -3.23 -18.77
N SER A 455 16.78 -2.12 -18.12
CA SER A 455 16.07 -1.62 -16.92
C SER A 455 14.70 -1.04 -17.25
N THR A 456 14.57 -0.34 -18.39
CA THR A 456 13.30 0.24 -18.87
C THR A 456 12.34 -0.82 -19.43
N THR A 457 12.86 -1.97 -19.87
CA THR A 457 12.07 -3.04 -20.52
C THR A 457 11.44 -4.06 -19.55
N ALA A 458 11.22 -3.69 -18.29
CA ALA A 458 10.22 -4.36 -17.45
C ALA A 458 8.78 -4.23 -18.01
N SER A 459 8.61 -3.55 -19.14
CA SER A 459 7.39 -3.12 -19.81
C SER A 459 7.06 -3.92 -21.08
N SER A 460 7.33 -5.23 -21.12
CA SER A 460 6.83 -6.13 -22.18
C SER A 460 5.31 -6.38 -22.04
N TYR A 461 4.54 -5.30 -22.01
CA TYR A 461 3.09 -5.34 -21.84
C TYR A 461 2.44 -6.14 -22.97
N ASN A 462 1.53 -7.04 -22.61
CA ASN A 462 0.71 -7.71 -23.60
C ASN A 462 -0.47 -6.79 -23.97
N VAL A 463 -0.27 -5.96 -24.99
CA VAL A 463 -1.24 -4.94 -25.43
C VAL A 463 -2.59 -5.54 -25.78
N ASP A 464 -2.63 -6.75 -26.36
CA ASP A 464 -3.89 -7.44 -26.69
C ASP A 464 -4.72 -7.71 -25.43
N ARG A 465 -4.07 -8.17 -24.35
CA ARG A 465 -4.72 -8.38 -23.05
C ARG A 465 -5.14 -7.08 -22.38
N LEU A 466 -4.36 -6.00 -22.54
CA LEU A 466 -4.75 -4.67 -22.03
C LEU A 466 -6.04 -4.19 -22.71
N ILE A 467 -6.10 -4.26 -24.04
CA ILE A 467 -7.26 -3.86 -24.83
C ILE A 467 -8.46 -4.76 -24.51
N ALA A 468 -8.26 -6.08 -24.41
CA ALA A 468 -9.32 -7.03 -24.06
C ALA A 468 -9.90 -6.73 -22.67
N GLY A 469 -9.07 -6.51 -21.67
CA GLY A 469 -9.52 -6.16 -20.32
C GLY A 469 -10.33 -4.86 -20.29
N ALA A 470 -9.82 -3.79 -20.95
CA ALA A 470 -10.53 -2.52 -21.07
C ALA A 470 -11.87 -2.66 -21.82
N ALA A 471 -11.93 -3.48 -22.88
CA ALA A 471 -13.15 -3.75 -23.62
C ALA A 471 -14.20 -4.49 -22.77
N ILE A 472 -13.78 -5.49 -21.98
CA ILE A 472 -14.68 -6.19 -21.05
C ILE A 472 -15.24 -5.23 -20.00
N ALA A 473 -14.41 -4.33 -19.45
CA ALA A 473 -14.87 -3.28 -18.53
C ALA A 473 -15.86 -2.32 -19.20
N ALA A 474 -15.65 -1.96 -20.47
CA ALA A 474 -16.58 -1.12 -21.22
C ALA A 474 -17.93 -1.83 -21.46
N VAL A 475 -17.93 -3.13 -21.74
CA VAL A 475 -19.16 -3.94 -21.83
C VAL A 475 -19.88 -3.96 -20.47
N SER A 476 -19.15 -4.13 -19.37
CA SER A 476 -19.72 -4.02 -18.02
C SER A 476 -20.40 -2.67 -17.81
N LEU A 477 -19.74 -1.56 -18.20
CA LEU A 477 -20.30 -0.22 -18.08
C LEU A 477 -21.62 -0.08 -18.87
N VAL A 478 -21.68 -0.57 -20.11
CA VAL A 478 -22.90 -0.53 -20.92
C VAL A 478 -24.04 -1.31 -20.25
N LEU A 479 -23.74 -2.49 -19.71
CA LEU A 479 -24.72 -3.31 -18.98
C LEU A 479 -25.21 -2.63 -17.68
N ALA A 480 -24.31 -1.98 -16.94
CA ALA A 480 -24.64 -1.22 -15.72
C ALA A 480 -25.51 0.03 -16.03
N ILE A 481 -25.26 0.70 -17.15
CA ILE A 481 -26.10 1.82 -17.61
C ILE A 481 -27.49 1.29 -18.00
N PHE A 482 -27.55 0.16 -18.70
CA PHE A 482 -28.82 -0.47 -19.10
C PHE A 482 -29.65 -0.96 -17.91
N SER A 483 -29.02 -1.41 -16.82
CA SER A 483 -29.72 -1.88 -15.62
C SER A 483 -30.44 -0.77 -14.85
N LYS A 484 -30.07 0.50 -15.07
CA LYS A 484 -30.73 1.65 -14.43
C LYS A 484 -32.20 1.72 -14.80
N GLN A 485 -33.05 2.06 -13.82
CA GLN A 485 -34.47 2.21 -14.06
C GLN A 485 -34.77 3.45 -14.93
N HIS A 486 -34.12 4.57 -14.63
CA HIS A 486 -34.26 5.85 -15.34
C HIS A 486 -32.88 6.39 -15.75
N VAL A 487 -32.61 6.46 -17.06
CA VAL A 487 -31.37 7.06 -17.62
C VAL A 487 -31.57 8.56 -17.93
N TRP A 488 -32.83 9.00 -18.02
CA TRP A 488 -33.27 10.31 -18.50
C TRP A 488 -34.68 10.63 -17.93
N PRO A 489 -35.06 11.87 -17.54
CA PRO A 489 -34.44 13.19 -17.81
C PRO A 489 -33.39 13.64 -16.76
N PRO A 490 -32.60 14.70 -17.03
CA PRO A 490 -31.54 15.17 -16.15
C PRO A 490 -32.12 15.78 -14.88
N THR A 491 -32.18 14.99 -13.81
CA THR A 491 -32.25 15.56 -12.47
C THR A 491 -30.93 16.26 -12.17
N SER A 492 -30.94 17.32 -11.37
CA SER A 492 -29.72 18.00 -10.93
C SER A 492 -28.74 17.05 -10.24
N ALA A 493 -29.25 16.05 -9.52
CA ALA A 493 -28.45 14.98 -8.94
C ALA A 493 -27.81 14.06 -10.00
N GLY A 494 -28.52 13.74 -11.08
CA GLY A 494 -27.99 12.95 -12.20
C GLY A 494 -26.92 13.68 -12.99
N LEU A 495 -27.07 15.00 -13.20
CA LEU A 495 -26.01 15.83 -13.77
C LEU A 495 -24.78 15.85 -12.85
N GLY A 496 -24.97 16.05 -11.54
CA GLY A 496 -23.88 16.01 -10.57
C GLY A 496 -23.11 14.69 -10.61
N PHE A 497 -23.80 13.55 -10.55
CA PHE A 497 -23.19 12.22 -10.65
C PHE A 497 -22.42 12.02 -11.96
N THR A 498 -23.01 12.41 -13.08
CA THR A 498 -22.38 12.26 -14.41
C THR A 498 -21.13 13.12 -14.51
N SER A 499 -21.18 14.38 -14.05
CA SER A 499 -20.03 15.28 -14.01
C SER A 499 -18.91 14.74 -13.12
N ILE A 500 -19.23 14.26 -11.90
CA ILE A 500 -18.24 13.64 -11.01
C ILE A 500 -17.58 12.45 -11.69
N THR A 501 -18.37 11.57 -12.31
CA THR A 501 -17.84 10.37 -12.98
C THR A 501 -16.94 10.72 -14.17
N ILE A 502 -17.33 11.68 -15.01
CA ILE A 502 -16.53 12.11 -16.17
C ILE A 502 -15.25 12.81 -15.72
N LEU A 503 -15.34 13.77 -14.78
CA LEU A 503 -14.17 14.48 -14.28
C LEU A 503 -13.18 13.53 -13.62
N TYR A 504 -13.68 12.55 -12.86
CA TYR A 504 -12.86 11.48 -12.30
C TYR A 504 -12.15 10.66 -13.39
N GLY A 505 -12.84 10.33 -14.48
CA GLY A 505 -12.22 9.64 -15.61
C GLY A 505 -11.14 10.48 -16.32
N VAL A 506 -11.39 11.77 -16.52
CA VAL A 506 -10.44 12.69 -17.18
C VAL A 506 -9.17 12.87 -16.35
N MET A 507 -9.29 13.00 -15.02
CA MET A 507 -8.12 13.19 -14.16
C MET A 507 -7.16 11.98 -14.15
N MET A 508 -7.63 10.77 -14.49
CA MET A 508 -6.76 9.59 -14.60
C MET A 508 -5.69 9.72 -15.69
N PHE A 509 -5.77 10.69 -16.60
CA PHE A 509 -4.77 10.89 -17.65
C PHE A 509 -3.62 11.83 -17.25
N ALA A 510 -3.62 12.32 -16.01
CA ALA A 510 -2.59 13.24 -15.52
C ALA A 510 -1.99 12.72 -14.21
N THR A 511 -0.69 12.43 -14.20
CA THR A 511 0.01 11.79 -13.06
C THR A 511 -0.13 12.58 -11.77
N SER A 512 0.07 13.90 -11.82
CA SER A 512 -0.06 14.77 -10.64
C SER A 512 -1.46 14.76 -10.02
N TYR A 513 -2.51 14.60 -10.83
CA TYR A 513 -3.88 14.49 -10.32
C TYR A 513 -4.18 13.12 -9.73
N VAL A 514 -3.52 12.05 -10.21
CA VAL A 514 -3.62 10.71 -9.63
C VAL A 514 -2.89 10.65 -8.28
N GLU A 515 -1.72 11.28 -8.17
CA GLU A 515 -0.97 11.43 -6.91
C GLU A 515 -1.76 12.23 -5.87
N GLU A 516 -2.42 13.31 -6.30
CA GLU A 516 -3.17 14.22 -5.42
C GLU A 516 -4.70 14.03 -5.50
N GLU A 517 -5.14 12.78 -5.69
CA GLU A 517 -6.56 12.42 -5.90
C GLU A 517 -7.48 12.86 -4.75
N GLN A 518 -6.97 12.92 -3.52
CA GLN A 518 -7.72 13.35 -2.34
C GLN A 518 -8.35 14.74 -2.53
N HIS A 519 -7.68 15.64 -3.25
CA HIS A 519 -8.22 16.97 -3.50
C HIS A 519 -9.51 16.92 -4.34
N PHE A 520 -9.58 16.04 -5.34
CA PHE A 520 -10.79 15.86 -6.13
C PHE A 520 -11.98 15.49 -5.23
N TRP A 521 -11.79 14.48 -4.37
CA TRP A 521 -12.83 14.01 -3.45
C TRP A 521 -13.22 15.05 -2.42
N TYR A 522 -12.25 15.76 -1.83
CA TYR A 522 -12.52 16.80 -0.84
C TYR A 522 -13.36 17.95 -1.40
N TRP A 523 -13.06 18.40 -2.62
CA TRP A 523 -13.80 19.47 -3.28
C TRP A 523 -15.15 19.00 -3.84
N ALA A 524 -15.21 17.82 -4.44
CA ALA A 524 -16.46 17.25 -4.95
C ALA A 524 -17.48 17.03 -3.81
N THR A 525 -17.03 16.52 -2.66
CA THR A 525 -17.86 16.32 -1.47
C THR A 525 -18.38 17.65 -0.91
N ALA A 526 -17.53 18.66 -0.78
CA ALA A 526 -17.95 19.98 -0.31
C ALA A 526 -18.98 20.64 -1.26
N ALA A 527 -18.75 20.55 -2.57
CA ALA A 527 -19.68 21.06 -3.58
C ALA A 527 -21.03 20.31 -3.54
N TRP A 528 -21.00 19.00 -3.33
CA TRP A 528 -22.20 18.18 -3.18
C TRP A 528 -22.99 18.53 -1.91
N MET A 529 -22.31 18.73 -0.77
CA MET A 529 -22.95 19.18 0.47
C MET A 529 -23.64 20.54 0.31
N ALA A 530 -23.00 21.49 -0.38
CA ALA A 530 -23.60 22.78 -0.71
C ALA A 530 -24.83 22.63 -1.61
N TYR A 531 -24.78 21.71 -2.60
CA TYR A 531 -25.95 21.37 -3.42
C TYR A 531 -27.09 20.78 -2.58
N LEU A 532 -26.83 19.84 -1.66
CA LEU A 532 -27.86 19.26 -0.79
C LEU A 532 -28.52 20.32 0.08
N TYR A 533 -27.72 21.25 0.63
CA TYR A 533 -28.22 22.39 1.40
C TYR A 533 -29.13 23.28 0.53
N ALA A 534 -28.71 23.66 -0.68
CA ALA A 534 -29.50 24.46 -1.60
C ALA A 534 -30.80 23.73 -2.00
N ALA A 535 -30.72 22.43 -2.26
CA ALA A 535 -31.87 21.60 -2.61
C ALA A 535 -32.88 21.50 -1.45
N LYS A 536 -32.43 21.34 -0.21
CA LYS A 536 -33.28 21.33 0.99
C LYS A 536 -33.93 22.70 1.21
N THR A 537 -33.14 23.78 1.15
CA THR A 537 -33.61 25.16 1.32
C THR A 537 -34.67 25.54 0.28
N LYS A 538 -34.53 25.07 -0.96
CA LYS A 538 -35.54 25.29 -2.01
C LYS A 538 -36.90 24.63 -1.68
N VAL A 539 -36.91 23.56 -0.90
CA VAL A 539 -38.14 22.81 -0.55
C VAL A 539 -38.80 23.36 0.72
N ILE A 540 -38.03 23.64 1.77
CA ILE A 540 -38.57 24.01 3.09
C ILE A 540 -38.36 25.49 3.46
N GLY A 541 -37.74 26.28 2.60
CA GLY A 541 -37.33 27.65 2.88
C GLY A 541 -36.06 27.74 3.75
N LEU A 542 -35.64 28.96 4.05
CA LEU A 542 -34.47 29.20 4.90
C LEU A 542 -34.86 29.03 6.38
N GLN A 543 -34.41 27.93 6.99
CA GLN A 543 -34.59 27.65 8.41
C GLN A 543 -33.25 27.67 9.14
N THR A 544 -33.23 28.18 10.37
CA THR A 544 -32.02 28.26 11.20
C THR A 544 -31.40 26.89 11.47
N SER A 545 -32.22 25.85 11.64
CA SER A 545 -31.77 24.46 11.79
C SER A 545 -30.98 23.98 10.58
N VAL A 546 -31.45 24.25 9.36
CA VAL A 546 -30.81 23.83 8.10
C VAL A 546 -29.49 24.58 7.89
N VAL A 547 -29.46 25.89 8.20
CA VAL A 547 -28.24 26.71 8.17
C VAL A 547 -27.20 26.17 9.15
N PHE A 548 -27.61 25.90 10.40
CA PHE A 548 -26.73 25.36 11.43
C PHE A 548 -26.21 23.97 11.05
N SER A 549 -27.07 23.08 10.58
CA SER A 549 -26.69 21.75 10.07
C SER A 549 -25.66 21.84 8.94
N ALA A 550 -25.85 22.73 7.97
CA ALA A 550 -24.89 22.92 6.88
C ALA A 550 -23.53 23.48 7.37
N PHE A 551 -23.56 24.43 8.32
CA PHE A 551 -22.34 24.96 8.93
C PHE A 551 -21.55 23.86 9.66
N VAL A 552 -22.21 23.10 10.52
CA VAL A 552 -21.58 21.99 11.26
C VAL A 552 -21.04 20.94 10.29
N LEU A 553 -21.81 20.57 9.27
CA LEU A 553 -21.37 19.59 8.27
C LEU A 553 -20.10 20.02 7.54
N LEU A 554 -20.03 21.27 7.08
CA LEU A 554 -18.85 21.82 6.41
C LEU A 554 -17.65 21.98 7.36
N ALA A 555 -17.88 22.34 8.62
CA ALA A 555 -16.84 22.42 9.64
C ALA A 555 -16.23 21.04 9.92
N LEU A 556 -17.05 20.01 10.09
CA LEU A 556 -16.61 18.63 10.26
C LEU A 556 -15.87 18.11 9.02
N HIS A 557 -16.37 18.41 7.82
CA HIS A 557 -15.68 18.07 6.58
C HIS A 557 -14.30 18.73 6.53
N ARG A 558 -14.22 20.04 6.79
CA ARG A 558 -12.93 20.76 6.77
C ARG A 558 -11.94 20.19 7.79
N LEU A 559 -12.39 19.89 9.00
CA LEU A 559 -11.55 19.28 10.02
C LEU A 559 -11.08 17.88 9.61
N SER A 560 -11.97 17.07 9.02
CA SER A 560 -11.63 15.73 8.50
C SER A 560 -10.57 15.80 7.38
N THR A 561 -10.67 16.78 6.46
CA THR A 561 -9.67 16.95 5.38
C THR A 561 -8.30 17.43 5.84
N ARG A 562 -8.18 17.90 7.09
CA ARG A 562 -6.92 18.31 7.71
C ARG A 562 -6.43 17.32 8.76
N TRP A 563 -7.15 16.21 8.94
CA TRP A 563 -6.83 15.24 9.98
C TRP A 563 -5.50 14.54 9.71
N ASN A 564 -5.37 13.96 8.51
CA ASN A 564 -4.14 13.43 7.95
C ASN A 564 -3.83 14.17 6.64
N GLN A 565 -2.60 14.62 6.44
CA GLN A 565 -2.17 15.05 5.10
C GLN A 565 -1.75 13.83 4.27
N THR A 566 -2.36 13.68 3.10
CA THR A 566 -2.10 12.57 2.16
C THR A 566 -1.71 13.11 0.80
N GLY A 567 -1.38 12.22 -0.14
CA GLY A 567 -0.78 12.57 -1.43
C GLY A 567 0.72 12.33 -1.43
N GLN A 568 1.44 12.86 -2.42
CA GLN A 568 2.91 12.73 -2.49
C GLN A 568 3.59 14.06 -2.15
N LYS A 569 3.02 15.18 -2.61
CA LYS A 569 3.63 16.51 -2.45
C LYS A 569 3.51 17.05 -1.03
N HIS A 570 2.42 16.73 -0.35
CA HIS A 570 2.06 17.31 0.94
C HIS A 570 2.01 16.30 2.10
N ALA A 571 2.50 15.07 1.89
CA ALA A 571 2.45 14.01 2.90
C ALA A 571 3.18 14.36 4.21
N GLY A 572 4.26 15.15 4.14
CA GLY A 572 5.02 15.59 5.31
C GLY A 572 4.58 16.94 5.92
N GLU A 573 3.49 17.54 5.42
CA GLU A 573 2.99 18.82 5.94
C GLU A 573 2.29 18.64 7.30
N PRO A 574 2.27 19.69 8.15
CA PRO A 574 1.64 19.61 9.46
C PRO A 574 0.15 19.21 9.42
N ASP A 575 -0.21 18.23 10.25
CA ASP A 575 -1.57 17.70 10.36
C ASP A 575 -2.00 17.47 11.82
N VAL A 576 -3.25 17.06 12.02
CA VAL A 576 -3.77 16.84 13.38
C VAL A 576 -3.22 15.52 13.95
N ALA A 577 -3.17 14.46 13.13
CA ALA A 577 -2.80 13.13 13.57
C ALA A 577 -1.34 13.05 14.05
N HIS A 578 -0.39 13.45 13.20
CA HIS A 578 1.05 13.26 13.38
C HIS A 578 1.74 14.48 14.00
N THR A 579 1.22 15.70 13.82
CA THR A 579 1.87 16.91 14.40
C THR A 579 1.27 17.35 15.73
N PHE A 580 -0.06 17.33 15.85
CA PHE A 580 -0.76 17.86 17.04
C PHE A 580 -0.85 16.83 18.18
N PHE A 581 -1.32 15.60 17.91
CA PHE A 581 -1.58 14.63 18.98
C PHE A 581 -0.35 14.13 19.76
N PRO A 582 0.84 13.92 19.17
CA PRO A 582 2.02 13.52 19.96
C PRO A 582 2.35 14.52 21.07
N ASN A 583 2.12 15.81 20.83
CA ASN A 583 2.31 16.85 21.82
C ASN A 583 1.12 16.98 22.79
N HIS A 584 -0.06 16.47 22.45
CA HIS A 584 -1.33 16.71 23.14
C HIS A 584 -2.13 15.41 23.38
N HIS A 585 -1.45 14.37 23.85
CA HIS A 585 -2.01 13.02 24.04
C HIS A 585 -3.26 12.98 24.95
N ILE A 586 -3.39 13.88 25.94
CA ILE A 586 -4.60 13.98 26.79
C ILE A 586 -5.84 14.31 25.97
N ILE A 587 -5.71 15.21 24.99
CA ILE A 587 -6.82 15.60 24.11
C ILE A 587 -7.20 14.41 23.22
N LEU A 588 -6.21 13.71 22.65
CA LEU A 588 -6.43 12.50 21.86
C LEU A 588 -7.25 11.47 22.65
N TRP A 589 -6.79 11.08 23.84
CA TRP A 589 -7.46 10.05 24.63
C TRP A 589 -8.82 10.49 25.16
N THR A 590 -9.03 11.79 25.42
CA THR A 590 -10.36 12.32 25.74
C THR A 590 -11.33 12.12 24.57
N LEU A 591 -10.89 12.38 23.34
CA LEU A 591 -11.70 12.15 22.14
C LEU A 591 -11.95 10.65 21.90
N ILE A 592 -10.93 9.81 22.06
CA ILE A 592 -11.08 8.34 21.94
C ILE A 592 -12.08 7.81 22.96
N ILE A 593 -11.94 8.16 24.24
CA ILE A 593 -12.86 7.74 25.31
C ILE A 593 -14.28 8.20 24.97
N THR A 594 -14.44 9.43 24.49
CA THR A 594 -15.76 9.94 24.06
C THR A 594 -16.34 9.11 22.92
N ALA A 595 -15.52 8.72 21.94
CA ALA A 595 -15.94 7.87 20.82
C ALA A 595 -16.45 6.50 21.29
N TYR A 596 -15.68 5.84 22.17
CA TYR A 596 -16.05 4.54 22.74
C TYR A 596 -17.30 4.64 23.62
N ILE A 597 -17.45 5.68 24.42
CA ILE A 597 -18.65 5.92 25.24
C ILE A 597 -19.88 6.14 24.36
N GLN A 598 -19.78 7.00 23.33
CA GLN A 598 -20.88 7.23 22.40
C GLN A 598 -21.28 5.94 21.67
N LEU A 599 -20.32 5.11 21.27
CA LEU A 599 -20.59 3.82 20.66
C LEU A 599 -21.23 2.83 21.65
N ALA A 600 -20.77 2.75 22.89
CA ALA A 600 -21.39 1.93 23.92
C ALA A 600 -22.86 2.30 24.16
N PHE A 601 -23.16 3.61 24.19
CA PHE A 601 -24.55 4.08 24.27
C PHE A 601 -25.39 3.67 23.07
N ARG A 602 -24.83 3.74 21.84
CA ARG A 602 -25.54 3.28 20.63
C ARG A 602 -25.79 1.77 20.67
N ILE A 603 -24.78 0.96 20.99
CA ILE A 603 -24.92 -0.50 21.11
C ILE A 603 -25.98 -0.86 22.17
N GLY A 604 -25.95 -0.23 23.34
CA GLY A 604 -26.94 -0.48 24.40
C GLY A 604 -28.36 -0.09 23.98
N ARG A 605 -28.54 1.07 23.33
CA ARG A 605 -29.86 1.63 22.99
C ARG A 605 -30.41 1.22 21.63
N ARG A 606 -29.60 0.68 20.72
CA ARG A 606 -30.02 0.26 19.37
C ARG A 606 -29.79 -1.23 19.16
N THR A 607 -28.55 -1.71 19.34
CA THR A 607 -28.19 -3.11 19.09
C THR A 607 -28.91 -4.09 20.00
N PHE A 608 -28.92 -3.84 21.31
CA PHE A 608 -29.56 -4.72 22.29
C PHE A 608 -30.96 -4.28 22.72
N ALA A 609 -31.45 -3.15 22.20
CA ALA A 609 -32.80 -2.68 22.47
C ALA A 609 -33.84 -3.75 22.08
N ASP A 610 -34.83 -3.95 22.94
CA ASP A 610 -35.94 -4.90 22.76
C ASP A 610 -35.50 -6.39 22.66
N ILE A 611 -34.21 -6.69 22.81
CA ILE A 611 -33.64 -8.04 22.93
C ILE A 611 -33.32 -8.35 24.40
N LEU A 612 -32.67 -7.39 25.09
CA LEU A 612 -32.29 -7.48 26.48
C LEU A 612 -32.98 -6.36 27.28
N ALA A 613 -33.28 -6.62 28.55
CA ALA A 613 -33.74 -5.55 29.43
C ALA A 613 -32.67 -4.44 29.56
N PRO A 614 -33.05 -3.15 29.74
CA PRO A 614 -32.13 -2.02 29.61
C PRO A 614 -30.86 -2.10 30.48
N GLU A 615 -30.96 -2.68 31.67
CA GLU A 615 -29.84 -2.91 32.58
C GLU A 615 -28.85 -3.91 31.98
N PHE A 616 -29.35 -5.05 31.49
CA PHE A 616 -28.53 -6.08 30.84
C PHE A 616 -27.99 -5.64 29.48
N ALA A 617 -28.74 -4.84 28.72
CA ALA A 617 -28.31 -4.24 27.48
C ALA A 617 -27.10 -3.30 27.70
N THR A 618 -27.16 -2.49 28.75
CA THR A 618 -26.06 -1.57 29.14
C THR A 618 -24.83 -2.35 29.60
N ILE A 619 -25.01 -3.38 30.45
CA ILE A 619 -23.92 -4.25 30.88
C ILE A 619 -23.28 -4.95 29.69
N SER A 620 -24.07 -5.53 28.79
CA SER A 620 -23.58 -6.22 27.59
C SER A 620 -22.82 -5.30 26.65
N ALA A 621 -23.29 -4.05 26.47
CA ALA A 621 -22.59 -3.04 25.70
C ALA A 621 -21.23 -2.69 26.33
N ILE A 622 -21.16 -2.50 27.65
CA ILE A 622 -19.90 -2.21 28.36
C ILE A 622 -18.95 -3.41 28.26
N SER A 623 -19.43 -4.63 28.51
CA SER A 623 -18.62 -5.86 28.42
C SER A 623 -18.06 -6.12 27.03
N LEU A 624 -18.69 -5.57 25.99
CA LEU A 624 -18.21 -5.68 24.61
C LEU A 624 -17.19 -4.59 24.23
N VAL A 625 -17.46 -3.36 24.65
CA VAL A 625 -16.67 -2.18 24.28
C VAL A 625 -15.39 -2.07 25.11
N LEU A 626 -15.44 -2.42 26.39
CA LEU A 626 -14.29 -2.29 27.31
C LEU A 626 -13.07 -3.12 26.89
N PRO A 627 -13.18 -4.42 26.54
CA PRO A 627 -12.04 -5.19 26.06
C PRO A 627 -11.40 -4.59 24.79
N SER A 628 -12.22 -4.06 23.88
CA SER A 628 -11.73 -3.42 22.65
C SER A 628 -10.95 -2.13 22.96
N PHE A 629 -11.45 -1.33 23.90
CA PHE A 629 -10.75 -0.13 24.39
C PHE A 629 -9.42 -0.48 25.07
N VAL A 630 -9.42 -1.46 25.98
CA VAL A 630 -8.21 -1.90 26.70
C VAL A 630 -7.16 -2.44 25.72
N PHE A 631 -7.58 -3.29 24.78
CA PHE A 631 -6.71 -3.76 23.71
C PHE A 631 -6.11 -2.57 22.95
N LYS A 632 -6.91 -1.60 22.54
CA LYS A 632 -6.41 -0.48 21.74
C LYS A 632 -5.46 0.42 22.53
N LEU A 633 -5.72 0.65 23.81
CA LEU A 633 -4.81 1.36 24.70
C LEU A 633 -3.46 0.66 24.80
N ASN A 634 -3.47 -0.64 25.11
CA ASN A 634 -2.25 -1.44 25.25
C ASN A 634 -1.49 -1.58 23.94
N PHE A 635 -2.20 -1.77 22.82
CA PHE A 635 -1.63 -1.78 21.48
C PHE A 635 -0.97 -0.44 21.17
N THR A 636 -1.65 0.68 21.41
CA THR A 636 -1.08 2.02 21.16
C THR A 636 0.12 2.30 22.05
N GLN A 637 0.14 1.79 23.27
CA GLN A 637 1.33 1.93 24.14
C GLN A 637 2.52 1.10 23.64
N ALA A 638 2.27 -0.10 23.13
CA ALA A 638 3.31 -0.92 22.52
C ALA A 638 3.83 -0.27 21.23
N ASP A 639 2.91 0.20 20.38
CA ASP A 639 3.18 0.74 19.06
C ASP A 639 3.77 2.17 19.08
N ALA A 640 3.07 3.09 19.76
CA ALA A 640 3.33 4.52 19.82
C ALA A 640 3.16 5.07 21.27
N PRO A 641 4.07 4.73 22.21
CA PRO A 641 3.99 5.12 23.62
C PRO A 641 3.89 6.64 23.84
N GLU A 642 4.48 7.43 22.95
CA GLU A 642 4.38 8.89 22.93
C GLU A 642 2.94 9.41 22.83
N LEU A 643 2.03 8.63 22.26
CA LEU A 643 0.61 8.98 22.14
C LEU A 643 -0.19 8.69 23.41
N VAL A 644 0.37 7.99 24.41
CA VAL A 644 -0.35 7.61 25.64
C VAL A 644 0.20 8.32 26.88
N GLY A 645 1.51 8.59 26.93
CA GLY A 645 2.16 9.23 28.07
C GLY A 645 2.08 8.39 29.36
N GLY A 646 2.22 9.01 30.53
CA GLY A 646 2.29 8.32 31.83
C GLY A 646 1.02 7.60 32.30
N LEU A 647 -0.14 7.83 31.66
CA LEU A 647 -1.39 7.12 31.97
C LEU A 647 -1.30 5.61 31.64
N ALA A 648 -0.42 5.27 30.69
CA ALA A 648 -0.25 3.93 30.13
C ALA A 648 0.52 2.99 31.06
N GLU A 649 1.50 3.49 31.80
CA GLU A 649 2.33 2.68 32.70
C GLU A 649 1.47 2.01 33.79
N THR A 650 0.54 2.76 34.38
CA THR A 650 -0.37 2.26 35.43
C THR A 650 -1.36 1.20 34.92
N ILE A 651 -1.87 1.33 33.69
CA ILE A 651 -2.83 0.36 33.12
C ILE A 651 -2.10 -0.88 32.57
N ARG A 652 -0.89 -0.69 32.01
CA ARG A 652 -0.04 -1.79 31.58
C ARG A 652 0.39 -2.66 32.75
N GLU A 653 0.77 -2.08 33.89
CA GLU A 653 1.07 -2.85 35.11
C GLU A 653 -0.03 -3.86 35.47
N TRP A 654 -1.30 -3.51 35.22
CA TRP A 654 -2.45 -4.35 35.51
C TRP A 654 -2.79 -5.35 34.39
N THR A 655 -2.24 -5.17 33.19
CA THR A 655 -2.54 -5.97 31.99
C THR A 655 -1.32 -6.68 31.37
N LEU A 656 -0.14 -6.53 31.99
CA LEU A 656 1.15 -7.13 31.58
C LEU A 656 1.09 -8.66 31.38
N GLU A 657 0.22 -9.36 32.10
CA GLU A 657 0.09 -10.82 32.00
C GLU A 657 -0.68 -11.29 30.76
N LEU A 658 -1.37 -10.40 30.04
CA LEU A 658 -2.17 -10.75 28.87
C LEU A 658 -1.50 -10.28 27.58
N ASP A 659 -1.05 -11.24 26.77
CA ASP A 659 -0.54 -10.99 25.43
C ASP A 659 -1.54 -10.23 24.55
N LEU A 660 -1.05 -9.29 23.72
CA LEU A 660 -1.85 -8.42 22.85
C LEU A 660 -2.73 -9.22 21.88
N VAL A 661 -2.24 -10.37 21.39
CA VAL A 661 -3.03 -11.24 20.51
C VAL A 661 -4.24 -11.78 21.26
N THR A 662 -4.08 -12.18 22.51
CA THR A 662 -5.17 -12.68 23.36
C THR A 662 -6.20 -11.59 23.64
N GLN A 663 -5.76 -10.36 23.88
CA GLN A 663 -6.65 -9.21 24.06
C GLN A 663 -7.49 -8.93 22.80
N ALA A 664 -6.84 -8.88 21.62
CA ALA A 664 -7.52 -8.70 20.33
C ALA A 664 -8.52 -9.84 20.05
N ARG A 665 -8.14 -11.09 20.29
CA ARG A 665 -9.02 -12.26 20.15
C ARG A 665 -10.24 -12.16 21.05
N THR A 666 -10.05 -11.72 22.29
CA THR A 666 -11.15 -11.53 23.25
C THR A 666 -12.17 -10.52 22.72
N ALA A 667 -11.70 -9.38 22.19
CA ALA A 667 -12.56 -8.38 21.57
C ALA A 667 -13.31 -8.95 20.35
N PHE A 668 -12.62 -9.64 19.43
CA PHE A 668 -13.25 -10.20 18.23
C PHE A 668 -14.25 -11.32 18.53
N VAL A 669 -13.92 -12.22 19.45
CA VAL A 669 -14.84 -13.29 19.88
C VAL A 669 -16.08 -12.69 20.54
N GLY A 670 -15.91 -11.67 21.39
CA GLY A 670 -17.04 -10.94 21.98
C GLY A 670 -17.97 -10.35 20.92
N MET A 671 -17.41 -9.69 19.89
CA MET A 671 -18.19 -9.13 18.78
C MET A 671 -18.87 -10.20 17.92
N ALA A 672 -18.21 -11.33 17.68
CA ALA A 672 -18.78 -12.46 16.95
C ALA A 672 -19.97 -13.08 17.70
N ILE A 673 -19.83 -13.28 19.02
CA ILE A 673 -20.92 -13.77 19.87
C ILE A 673 -22.09 -12.79 19.89
N ALA A 674 -21.82 -11.50 20.08
CA ALA A 674 -22.87 -10.47 20.07
C ALA A 674 -23.62 -10.43 18.73
N THR A 675 -22.90 -10.52 17.62
CA THR A 675 -23.47 -10.59 16.26
C THR A 675 -24.36 -11.81 16.10
N LEU A 676 -23.89 -12.99 16.54
CA LEU A 676 -24.66 -14.23 16.49
C LEU A 676 -25.92 -14.15 17.34
N VAL A 677 -25.82 -13.61 18.57
CA VAL A 677 -26.98 -13.41 19.45
C VAL A 677 -28.01 -12.49 18.81
N VAL A 678 -27.59 -11.35 18.26
CA VAL A 678 -28.50 -10.42 17.59
C VAL A 678 -29.19 -11.08 16.39
N LEU A 679 -28.44 -11.81 15.55
CA LEU A 679 -28.99 -12.53 14.41
C LEU A 679 -30.01 -13.59 14.84
N VAL A 680 -29.65 -14.45 15.81
CA VAL A 680 -30.53 -15.51 16.31
C VAL A 680 -31.78 -14.93 16.95
N MET A 681 -31.66 -13.91 17.80
CA MET A 681 -32.81 -13.31 18.47
C MET A 681 -33.77 -12.65 17.50
N VAL A 682 -33.25 -11.95 16.48
CA VAL A 682 -34.09 -11.38 15.42
C VAL A 682 -34.78 -12.46 14.59
N VAL A 683 -34.09 -13.56 14.24
CA VAL A 683 -34.68 -14.69 13.52
C VAL A 683 -35.76 -15.39 14.35
N LEU A 684 -35.58 -15.51 15.67
CA LEU A 684 -36.56 -16.08 16.59
C LEU A 684 -37.74 -15.14 16.88
N GLY A 685 -37.75 -13.94 16.32
CA GLY A 685 -38.84 -12.97 16.46
C GLY A 685 -38.77 -12.11 17.73
N TYR A 686 -37.71 -12.21 18.52
CA TYR A 686 -37.47 -11.34 19.67
C TYR A 686 -37.09 -9.92 19.21
N GLY A 687 -37.73 -8.91 19.81
CA GLY A 687 -37.62 -7.52 19.39
C GLY A 687 -38.56 -7.13 18.23
N ARG A 688 -39.55 -7.97 17.92
CA ARG A 688 -40.81 -7.56 17.28
C ARG A 688 -41.79 -7.20 18.41
N ASP A 689 -42.40 -6.01 18.38
CA ASP A 689 -43.33 -5.59 19.44
C ASP A 689 -44.50 -6.59 19.59
N ASP A 690 -44.47 -7.41 20.64
CA ASP A 690 -45.48 -8.43 20.96
C ASP A 690 -46.86 -7.83 21.28
N GLU A 691 -46.96 -6.53 21.58
CA GLU A 691 -48.26 -5.87 21.80
C GLU A 691 -49.01 -5.56 20.49
N ALA A 692 -48.31 -5.39 19.36
CA ALA A 692 -48.96 -5.11 18.06
C ALA A 692 -49.61 -6.38 17.46
N VAL A 693 -48.99 -7.54 17.70
CA VAL A 693 -49.52 -8.85 17.27
C VAL A 693 -50.82 -9.21 18.00
N LYS A 694 -50.97 -8.80 19.27
CA LYS A 694 -52.24 -8.96 20.02
C LYS A 694 -53.39 -8.08 19.52
N ARG A 695 -53.11 -7.02 18.75
CA ARG A 695 -54.13 -6.07 18.24
C ARG A 695 -54.46 -6.23 16.74
N GLY A 696 -54.01 -7.29 16.08
CA GLY A 696 -54.45 -7.63 14.71
C GLY A 696 -53.82 -6.80 13.59
N ALA A 697 -52.67 -6.15 13.83
CA ALA A 697 -51.90 -5.47 12.79
C ALA A 697 -50.84 -6.42 12.19
N SER A 698 -51.25 -7.38 11.37
CA SER A 698 -50.37 -8.42 10.79
C SER A 698 -49.50 -7.94 9.63
N GLY A 699 -49.03 -6.68 9.62
CA GLY A 699 -48.35 -6.10 8.43
C GLY A 699 -47.24 -5.08 8.67
N PHE A 700 -46.85 -4.78 9.90
CA PHE A 700 -45.84 -3.75 10.23
C PHE A 700 -44.79 -4.34 11.17
N THR A 701 -43.72 -4.92 10.63
CA THR A 701 -42.52 -5.24 11.41
C THR A 701 -41.33 -5.28 10.46
N GLU A 702 -40.76 -4.12 10.15
CA GLU A 702 -39.44 -4.08 9.52
C GLU A 702 -38.36 -4.24 10.58
N SER A 703 -37.41 -5.16 10.37
CA SER A 703 -36.40 -5.42 11.39
C SER A 703 -35.39 -4.27 11.51
N ARG A 704 -35.13 -3.82 12.75
CA ARG A 704 -34.04 -2.89 13.09
C ARG A 704 -32.63 -3.48 12.87
N LEU A 705 -32.52 -4.71 12.35
CA LEU A 705 -31.30 -5.52 12.27
C LEU A 705 -30.13 -4.80 11.59
N THR A 706 -30.39 -4.09 10.49
CA THR A 706 -29.35 -3.33 9.76
C THR A 706 -28.63 -2.33 10.65
N SER A 707 -29.38 -1.57 11.46
CA SER A 707 -28.81 -0.60 12.41
C SER A 707 -28.06 -1.30 13.55
N ARG A 708 -28.60 -2.42 14.06
CA ARG A 708 -27.98 -3.22 15.13
C ARG A 708 -26.61 -3.77 14.73
N LEU A 709 -26.49 -4.28 13.51
CA LEU A 709 -25.24 -4.84 12.97
C LEU A 709 -24.23 -3.76 12.56
N HIS A 710 -24.69 -2.59 12.10
CA HIS A 710 -23.80 -1.48 11.76
C HIS A 710 -23.02 -0.95 12.99
N ASP A 711 -23.66 -0.87 14.17
CA ASP A 711 -22.98 -0.44 15.40
C ASP A 711 -21.92 -1.47 15.85
N LEU A 712 -22.19 -2.77 15.72
CA LEU A 712 -21.21 -3.84 16.00
C LEU A 712 -20.04 -3.81 15.01
N LEU A 713 -20.32 -3.61 13.72
CA LEU A 713 -19.29 -3.44 12.71
C LEU A 713 -18.44 -2.19 12.99
N THR A 714 -19.05 -1.10 13.45
CA THR A 714 -18.31 0.12 13.80
C THR A 714 -17.31 -0.13 14.94
N LEU A 715 -17.64 -0.98 15.91
CA LEU A 715 -16.68 -1.38 16.96
C LEU A 715 -15.49 -2.16 16.38
N PHE A 716 -15.76 -3.08 15.44
CA PHE A 716 -14.71 -3.81 14.75
C PHE A 716 -13.81 -2.88 13.94
N LEU A 717 -14.38 -1.94 13.18
CA LEU A 717 -13.62 -0.97 12.38
C LEU A 717 -12.76 -0.03 13.23
N ILE A 718 -13.29 0.45 14.37
CA ILE A 718 -12.52 1.25 15.33
C ILE A 718 -11.34 0.45 15.89
N THR A 719 -11.55 -0.84 16.19
CA THR A 719 -10.48 -1.73 16.68
C THR A 719 -9.39 -1.91 15.62
N GLN A 720 -9.77 -1.95 14.34
CA GLN A 720 -8.89 -2.06 13.17
C GLN A 720 -8.29 -0.74 12.69
N THR A 721 -8.51 0.38 13.38
CA THR A 721 -8.03 1.71 12.97
C THR A 721 -6.95 2.23 13.93
N ARG A 722 -5.95 2.97 13.44
CA ARG A 722 -4.97 3.68 14.30
C ARG A 722 -5.65 4.58 15.33
N ALA A 723 -5.09 4.69 16.53
CA ALA A 723 -5.71 5.42 17.64
C ALA A 723 -5.99 6.90 17.31
N GLN A 724 -5.06 7.58 16.62
CA GLN A 724 -5.21 8.97 16.16
C GLN A 724 -6.44 9.18 15.25
N ASN A 725 -6.91 8.14 14.57
CA ASN A 725 -7.99 8.20 13.60
C ASN A 725 -9.36 7.76 14.16
N ILE A 726 -9.39 7.15 15.35
CA ILE A 726 -10.65 6.73 16.01
C ILE A 726 -11.65 7.88 16.17
N PRO A 727 -11.24 9.12 16.56
CA PRO A 727 -12.18 10.24 16.67
C PRO A 727 -12.95 10.57 15.38
N LEU A 728 -12.41 10.26 14.20
CA LEU A 728 -13.10 10.49 12.93
C LEU A 728 -14.40 9.68 12.80
N PHE A 729 -14.54 8.53 13.47
CA PHE A 729 -15.79 7.77 13.46
C PHE A 729 -16.94 8.51 14.17
N MET A 730 -16.64 9.36 15.16
CA MET A 730 -17.65 10.26 15.74
C MET A 730 -18.09 11.31 14.72
N PHE A 731 -17.15 11.82 13.91
CA PHE A 731 -17.48 12.79 12.87
C PHE A 731 -18.32 12.12 11.79
N PHE A 732 -17.98 10.90 11.36
CA PHE A 732 -18.76 10.16 10.38
C PHE A 732 -20.20 9.92 10.85
N ASP A 733 -20.41 9.54 12.12
CA ASP A 733 -21.75 9.37 12.68
C ASP A 733 -22.54 10.69 12.70
N LEU A 734 -21.93 11.79 13.17
CA LEU A 734 -22.59 13.09 13.19
C LEU A 734 -22.89 13.61 11.77
N GLN A 735 -21.97 13.40 10.82
CA GLN A 735 -22.18 13.71 9.41
C GLN A 735 -23.33 12.88 8.83
N ALA A 736 -23.41 11.57 9.13
CA ALA A 736 -24.49 10.70 8.65
C ALA A 736 -25.87 11.17 9.13
N GLN A 737 -25.98 11.57 10.41
CA GLN A 737 -27.22 12.11 10.98
C GLN A 737 -27.63 13.43 10.30
N ILE A 738 -26.69 14.35 10.10
CA ILE A 738 -26.96 15.62 9.43
C ILE A 738 -27.33 15.40 7.95
N LEU A 739 -26.65 14.49 7.26
CA LEU A 739 -26.92 14.15 5.86
C LEU A 739 -28.29 13.50 5.70
N PHE A 740 -28.70 12.63 6.63
CA PHE A 740 -30.06 12.11 6.68
C PHE A 740 -31.09 13.25 6.76
N HIS A 741 -30.87 14.23 7.63
CA HIS A 741 -31.73 15.40 7.75
C HIS A 741 -31.78 16.25 6.47
N LEU A 742 -30.66 16.41 5.75
CA LEU A 742 -30.62 17.15 4.48
C LEU A 742 -31.26 16.39 3.31
N LEU A 743 -31.16 15.07 3.29
CA LEU A 743 -31.71 14.22 2.23
C LEU A 743 -33.21 13.96 2.40
N SER A 744 -33.70 13.93 3.65
CA SER A 744 -35.11 13.70 3.95
C SER A 744 -36.00 14.84 3.46
N ARG A 745 -37.24 14.54 3.07
CA ARG A 745 -38.24 15.55 2.69
C ARG A 745 -39.49 15.39 3.58
N PRO A 746 -39.96 16.45 4.25
CA PRO A 746 -41.18 16.39 5.04
C PRO A 746 -42.41 16.19 4.13
N THR A 747 -43.38 15.39 4.57
CA THR A 747 -44.72 15.30 3.97
C THR A 747 -45.67 16.31 4.62
N VAL A 748 -46.58 16.88 3.84
CA VAL A 748 -47.73 17.65 4.37
C VAL A 748 -48.71 16.68 5.03
N PRO A 749 -49.18 16.93 6.26
CA PRO A 749 -50.18 16.08 6.91
C PRO A 749 -51.59 16.31 6.33
N ILE A 750 -52.41 15.26 6.31
CA ILE A 750 -53.80 15.29 5.82
C ILE A 750 -54.75 16.00 6.83
N ALA A 751 -54.31 16.24 8.08
CA ALA A 751 -55.07 16.92 9.12
C ALA A 751 -54.18 17.80 10.02
N THR A 752 -54.80 18.80 10.67
CA THR A 752 -54.16 19.99 11.27
C THR A 752 -53.22 19.78 12.46
N ASN A 753 -53.08 18.56 13.02
CA ASN A 753 -52.28 18.32 14.24
C ASN A 753 -51.35 17.09 14.15
N SER A 754 -50.66 16.87 13.02
CA SER A 754 -49.79 15.71 12.83
C SER A 754 -48.33 16.09 12.61
N HIS A 755 -47.42 15.59 13.45
CA HIS A 755 -45.96 15.78 13.33
C HIS A 755 -45.37 14.86 12.24
N THR A 756 -45.10 15.47 11.07
CA THR A 756 -44.16 15.11 9.99
C THR A 756 -43.88 13.63 9.66
N TYR A 757 -44.24 13.19 8.44
CA TYR A 757 -43.75 11.92 7.85
C TYR A 757 -42.66 12.23 6.82
N THR A 758 -41.61 11.44 6.74
CA THR A 758 -40.52 11.61 5.76
C THR A 758 -40.84 10.80 4.50
N LYS A 759 -40.71 11.37 3.29
CA LYS A 759 -40.73 10.54 2.06
C LYS A 759 -39.49 9.64 2.02
N PRO A 760 -39.54 8.45 1.37
CA PRO A 760 -38.36 7.65 1.11
C PRO A 760 -37.25 8.51 0.50
N LEU A 761 -36.01 8.29 0.95
CA LEU A 761 -34.87 9.08 0.49
C LEU A 761 -34.69 8.93 -1.03
N PRO A 762 -34.32 10.00 -1.76
CA PRO A 762 -34.01 9.89 -3.18
C PRO A 762 -32.77 9.00 -3.39
N VAL A 763 -32.96 7.80 -3.98
CA VAL A 763 -31.92 6.77 -4.13
C VAL A 763 -30.65 7.32 -4.77
N LEU A 764 -30.79 8.09 -5.86
CA LEU A 764 -29.65 8.69 -6.54
C LEU A 764 -28.86 9.66 -5.65
N SER A 765 -29.54 10.58 -4.97
CA SER A 765 -28.86 11.56 -4.12
C SER A 765 -28.15 10.89 -2.94
N THR A 766 -28.80 9.93 -2.30
CA THR A 766 -28.20 9.16 -1.19
C THR A 766 -26.99 8.36 -1.67
N THR A 767 -27.08 7.72 -2.83
CA THR A 767 -25.97 6.93 -3.40
C THR A 767 -24.76 7.81 -3.72
N VAL A 768 -24.97 8.99 -4.32
CA VAL A 768 -23.89 9.95 -4.59
C VAL A 768 -23.24 10.43 -3.29
N THR A 769 -24.04 10.73 -2.26
CA THR A 769 -23.53 11.10 -0.94
C THR A 769 -22.65 9.99 -0.35
N VAL A 770 -23.12 8.74 -0.35
CA VAL A 770 -22.35 7.59 0.17
C VAL A 770 -21.06 7.40 -0.60
N LEU A 771 -21.09 7.49 -1.94
CA LEU A 771 -19.90 7.36 -2.78
C LEU A 771 -18.83 8.39 -2.43
N LEU A 772 -19.25 9.67 -2.31
CA LEU A 772 -18.36 10.79 -2.00
C LEU A 772 -17.80 10.69 -0.57
N MET A 773 -18.63 10.32 0.40
CA MET A 773 -18.19 10.15 1.79
C MET A 773 -17.27 8.94 1.95
N ALA A 774 -17.51 7.83 1.24
CA ALA A 774 -16.62 6.67 1.24
C ALA A 774 -15.20 7.06 0.76
N HIS A 775 -15.07 7.69 -0.41
CA HIS A 775 -13.76 8.12 -0.92
C HIS A 775 -13.14 9.22 -0.05
N THR A 776 -13.91 10.19 0.43
CA THR A 776 -13.40 11.23 1.35
C THR A 776 -12.85 10.61 2.63
N SER A 777 -13.56 9.65 3.22
CA SER A 777 -13.15 8.99 4.46
C SER A 777 -11.89 8.12 4.28
N PHE A 778 -11.71 7.53 3.09
CA PHE A 778 -10.49 6.78 2.75
C PHE A 778 -9.24 7.65 2.91
N PHE A 779 -9.23 8.83 2.28
CA PHE A 779 -8.10 9.75 2.37
C PHE A 779 -8.02 10.46 3.74
N ALA A 780 -9.15 10.78 4.36
CA ALA A 780 -9.17 11.41 5.69
C ALA A 780 -8.56 10.52 6.78
N LEU A 781 -8.59 9.19 6.61
CA LEU A 781 -7.94 8.22 7.50
C LEU A 781 -6.44 8.04 7.23
N GLY A 782 -5.84 8.78 6.30
CA GLY A 782 -4.40 8.76 6.02
C GLY A 782 -3.97 7.90 4.82
N ASN A 783 -4.91 7.24 4.13
CA ASN A 783 -4.58 6.44 2.95
C ASN A 783 -4.33 7.31 1.70
N SER A 784 -3.53 6.80 0.76
CA SER A 784 -3.32 7.41 -0.57
C SER A 784 -3.35 6.35 -1.68
N ASN A 785 -3.00 6.72 -2.91
CA ASN A 785 -2.81 5.77 -4.02
C ASN A 785 -1.40 5.15 -4.04
N ALA A 786 -0.52 5.53 -3.11
CA ALA A 786 0.83 4.99 -3.02
C ALA A 786 0.85 3.69 -2.20
N ILE A 787 1.64 2.71 -2.64
CA ILE A 787 1.83 1.45 -1.89
C ILE A 787 2.38 1.73 -0.49
N SER A 788 3.19 2.78 -0.36
CA SER A 788 3.75 3.27 0.89
C SER A 788 2.71 3.70 1.93
N SER A 789 1.46 3.93 1.52
CA SER A 789 0.38 4.32 2.43
C SER A 789 -0.39 3.15 3.05
N ILE A 790 -0.10 1.91 2.64
CA ILE A 790 -0.78 0.72 3.15
C ILE A 790 -0.32 0.45 4.60
N ASP A 791 -1.24 0.59 5.54
CA ASP A 791 -0.96 0.35 6.96
C ASP A 791 -1.11 -1.13 7.32
N LEU A 792 0.02 -1.76 7.62
CA LEU A 792 0.11 -3.17 8.05
C LEU A 792 -0.05 -3.35 9.57
N SER A 793 0.11 -2.30 10.37
CA SER A 793 0.14 -2.39 11.84
C SER A 793 -1.12 -3.06 12.42
N ASN A 794 -2.28 -2.79 11.84
CA ASN A 794 -3.56 -3.34 12.29
C ASN A 794 -3.91 -4.69 11.63
N ALA A 795 -3.22 -5.09 10.56
CA ALA A 795 -3.54 -6.31 9.80
C ALA A 795 -3.26 -7.61 10.57
N TYR A 796 -2.41 -7.55 11.60
CA TYR A 796 -2.02 -8.71 12.43
C TYR A 796 -2.78 -8.79 13.76
N ASN A 797 -3.73 -7.88 14.00
CA ASN A 797 -4.53 -7.90 15.22
C ASN A 797 -5.20 -9.27 15.41
N GLY A 798 -4.91 -9.96 16.52
CA GLY A 798 -5.49 -11.28 16.84
C GLY A 798 -4.90 -12.48 16.11
N VAL A 799 -3.86 -12.27 15.28
CA VAL A 799 -3.18 -13.30 14.47
C VAL A 799 -1.81 -13.62 15.11
N SER A 800 -1.64 -14.83 15.64
CA SER A 800 -0.37 -15.27 16.29
C SER A 800 0.57 -16.02 15.35
N GLY A 801 0.18 -16.25 14.10
CA GLY A 801 0.94 -17.03 13.13
C GLY A 801 0.48 -16.73 11.71
N TYR A 802 1.29 -17.10 10.73
CA TYR A 802 1.07 -16.70 9.35
C TYR A 802 -0.23 -17.27 8.76
N ASN A 803 -1.18 -16.40 8.42
CA ASN A 803 -2.41 -16.74 7.73
C ASN A 803 -2.77 -15.63 6.73
N VAL A 804 -2.44 -15.86 5.44
CA VAL A 804 -2.62 -14.89 4.35
C VAL A 804 -4.05 -14.39 4.25
N VAL A 805 -5.02 -15.28 4.45
CA VAL A 805 -6.44 -14.96 4.30
C VAL A 805 -6.87 -14.04 5.44
N ALA A 806 -6.50 -14.37 6.68
CA ALA A 806 -6.82 -13.55 7.84
C ALA A 806 -6.15 -12.17 7.75
N VAL A 807 -4.85 -12.14 7.46
CA VAL A 807 -4.08 -10.89 7.32
C VAL A 807 -4.63 -10.05 6.16
N GLY A 808 -4.93 -10.66 5.01
CA GLY A 808 -5.50 -9.96 3.86
C GLY A 808 -6.87 -9.34 4.13
N ILE A 809 -7.75 -10.05 4.87
CA ILE A 809 -9.06 -9.51 5.29
C ILE A 809 -8.88 -8.34 6.26
N LEU A 810 -8.02 -8.49 7.26
CA LEU A 810 -7.78 -7.46 8.27
C LEU A 810 -7.07 -6.23 7.66
N LEU A 811 -6.12 -6.45 6.75
CA LEU A 811 -5.45 -5.39 5.98
C LEU A 811 -6.46 -4.59 5.15
N PHE A 812 -7.36 -5.26 4.45
CA PHE A 812 -8.42 -4.56 3.72
C PHE A 812 -9.36 -3.82 4.69
N ALA A 813 -9.75 -4.45 5.79
CA ALA A 813 -10.65 -3.84 6.77
C ALA A 813 -10.05 -2.60 7.46
N SER A 814 -8.75 -2.60 7.76
CA SER A 814 -8.05 -1.47 8.38
C SER A 814 -7.91 -0.30 7.41
N ASN A 815 -7.45 -0.56 6.18
CA ASN A 815 -7.17 0.49 5.19
C ASN A 815 -8.48 1.05 4.56
N TRP A 816 -9.53 0.23 4.41
CA TRP A 816 -10.86 0.66 3.91
C TRP A 816 -11.90 0.88 5.02
N ALA A 817 -11.48 1.13 6.25
CA ALA A 817 -12.41 1.24 7.38
C ALA A 817 -13.50 2.31 7.17
N GLY A 818 -13.11 3.51 6.72
CA GLY A 818 -14.06 4.59 6.37
C GLY A 818 -15.03 4.22 5.24
N PRO A 819 -14.54 3.74 4.08
CA PRO A 819 -15.40 3.21 3.02
C PRO A 819 -16.37 2.12 3.46
N ILE A 820 -15.92 1.16 4.28
CA ILE A 820 -16.77 0.08 4.81
C ILE A 820 -17.86 0.66 5.72
N TYR A 821 -17.51 1.61 6.58
CA TYR A 821 -18.46 2.34 7.43
C TYR A 821 -19.56 3.01 6.59
N TRP A 822 -19.20 3.81 5.58
CA TRP A 822 -20.17 4.52 4.75
C TRP A 822 -21.03 3.60 3.87
N SER A 823 -20.46 2.47 3.43
CA SER A 823 -21.18 1.47 2.61
C SER A 823 -22.29 0.78 3.41
N THR A 824 -22.00 0.41 4.67
CA THR A 824 -23.02 -0.18 5.55
C THR A 824 -23.98 0.88 6.11
N CYS A 825 -23.51 2.11 6.31
CA CYS A 825 -24.36 3.26 6.64
C CYS A 825 -25.41 3.52 5.54
N ALA A 826 -25.10 3.25 4.27
CA ALA A 826 -26.07 3.37 3.16
C ALA A 826 -27.33 2.53 3.41
N ALA A 827 -27.16 1.27 3.84
CA ALA A 827 -28.28 0.39 4.17
C ALA A 827 -29.11 0.98 5.34
N VAL A 828 -28.44 1.49 6.38
CA VAL A 828 -29.10 2.17 7.52
C VAL A 828 -29.92 3.38 7.02
N LEU A 829 -29.34 4.24 6.20
CA LEU A 829 -30.01 5.44 5.66
C LEU A 829 -31.26 5.10 4.85
N PHE A 830 -31.24 4.01 4.08
CA PHE A 830 -32.42 3.57 3.32
C PHE A 830 -33.52 2.95 4.19
N THR A 831 -33.18 2.37 5.34
CA THR A 831 -34.16 1.79 6.30
C THR A 831 -34.70 2.78 7.33
N LEU A 832 -34.01 3.90 7.59
CA LEU A 832 -34.44 4.87 8.63
C LEU A 832 -35.83 5.50 8.37
N PRO A 833 -36.21 5.92 7.15
CA PRO A 833 -37.51 6.58 6.93
C PRO A 833 -38.72 5.69 7.20
N SER A 834 -38.59 4.38 6.97
CA SER A 834 -39.68 3.44 7.22
C SER A 834 -39.85 3.20 8.73
N ILE A 835 -38.75 3.13 9.48
CA ILE A 835 -38.78 3.07 10.95
C ILE A 835 -39.44 4.33 11.55
N GLU A 836 -39.07 5.53 11.10
CA GLU A 836 -39.69 6.78 11.57
C GLU A 836 -41.20 6.83 11.26
N GLN A 837 -41.62 6.32 10.09
CA GLN A 837 -43.04 6.25 9.72
C GLN A 837 -43.81 5.24 10.59
N GLU A 838 -43.20 4.12 10.93
CA GLU A 838 -43.78 3.08 11.78
C GLU A 838 -43.98 3.58 13.22
N GLU A 839 -42.94 4.18 13.82
CA GLU A 839 -43.01 4.78 15.15
C GLU A 839 -44.07 5.89 15.23
N ALA A 840 -44.13 6.76 14.22
CA ALA A 840 -45.14 7.81 14.15
C ALA A 840 -46.57 7.28 13.91
N THR A 841 -46.72 6.05 13.40
CA THR A 841 -48.02 5.38 13.24
C THR A 841 -48.45 4.72 14.55
N LEU A 842 -47.52 4.12 15.28
CA LEU A 842 -47.76 3.54 16.61
C LEU A 842 -48.15 4.61 17.64
N ASP A 843 -47.43 5.73 17.71
CA ASP A 843 -47.76 6.87 18.61
C ASP A 843 -49.17 7.43 18.33
N ARG A 844 -49.60 7.46 17.06
CA ARG A 844 -50.97 7.84 16.69
C ARG A 844 -52.00 6.84 17.19
N LEU A 845 -51.74 5.54 17.04
CA LEU A 845 -52.64 4.47 17.49
C LEU A 845 -52.75 4.44 19.02
N GLU A 846 -51.66 4.71 19.72
CA GLU A 846 -51.64 4.82 21.18
C GLU A 846 -52.44 6.02 21.67
N LYS A 847 -52.19 7.22 21.13
CA LYS A 847 -52.98 8.43 21.42
C LYS A 847 -54.47 8.25 21.08
N ALA A 848 -54.78 7.55 19.99
CA ALA A 848 -56.16 7.22 19.62
C ALA A 848 -56.80 6.25 20.63
N ALA A 849 -56.07 5.23 21.09
CA ALA A 849 -56.54 4.27 22.10
C ALA A 849 -56.73 4.93 23.49
N GLU A 850 -55.85 5.85 23.89
CA GLU A 850 -56.01 6.66 25.11
C GLU A 850 -57.22 7.59 25.01
N SER A 851 -57.40 8.26 23.86
CA SER A 851 -58.60 9.04 23.58
C SER A 851 -59.87 8.18 23.64
N GLN A 852 -59.83 6.95 23.13
CA GLN A 852 -60.95 6.01 23.18
C GLN A 852 -61.25 5.52 24.62
N ARG A 853 -60.24 5.33 25.46
CA ARG A 853 -60.41 5.01 26.90
C ARG A 853 -61.04 6.17 27.68
N SER A 854 -60.78 7.42 27.31
CA SER A 854 -61.36 8.60 27.96
C SER A 854 -62.80 8.92 27.54
N LEU A 855 -63.26 8.44 26.39
CA LEU A 855 -64.60 8.67 25.84
C LEU A 855 -65.52 7.47 26.16
N GLY A 856 -66.14 7.50 27.35
CA GLY A 856 -67.02 6.42 27.83
C GLY A 856 -68.16 5.99 26.88
N ASN A 857 -68.31 4.67 26.74
CA ASN A 857 -69.44 3.81 26.35
C ASN A 857 -70.55 4.22 25.34
N LYS A 858 -70.46 5.32 24.58
CA LYS A 858 -71.47 5.63 23.52
C LYS A 858 -70.90 5.95 22.14
N LYS A 859 -69.65 5.57 21.87
CA LYS A 859 -68.95 5.84 20.60
C LYS A 859 -68.82 4.61 19.66
N TRP A 860 -68.93 3.40 20.21
CA TRP A 860 -68.71 2.14 19.48
C TRP A 860 -69.67 1.92 18.31
N ILE A 861 -70.92 2.41 18.42
CA ILE A 861 -71.95 2.26 17.38
C ILE A 861 -71.65 3.11 16.13
N HIS A 862 -71.01 4.26 16.32
CA HIS A 862 -70.64 5.16 15.21
C HIS A 862 -69.33 4.71 14.56
N GLU A 863 -68.36 4.28 15.37
CA GLU A 863 -67.07 3.78 14.89
C GLU A 863 -67.22 2.44 14.15
N GLU A 864 -68.11 1.53 14.55
CA GLU A 864 -68.32 0.26 13.86
C GLU A 864 -68.94 0.41 12.46
N ARG A 865 -69.79 1.44 12.26
CA ARG A 865 -70.31 1.80 10.93
C ARG A 865 -69.24 2.40 10.02
N GLU A 866 -68.29 3.14 10.58
CA GLU A 866 -67.14 3.69 9.86
C GLU A 866 -66.14 2.57 9.49
N LEU A 867 -65.92 1.62 10.41
CA LEU A 867 -65.00 0.49 10.27
C LEU A 867 -65.49 -0.50 9.20
N LEU A 868 -66.79 -0.79 9.15
CA LEU A 868 -67.41 -1.59 8.09
C LEU A 868 -67.34 -0.90 6.72
N ARG A 869 -67.42 0.44 6.66
CA ARG A 869 -67.21 1.21 5.41
C ARG A 869 -65.76 1.17 4.96
N GLN A 870 -64.80 1.29 5.88
CA GLN A 870 -63.37 1.21 5.58
C GLN A 870 -62.94 -0.20 5.16
N GLN A 871 -63.51 -1.25 5.78
CA GLN A 871 -63.29 -2.64 5.38
C GLN A 871 -63.87 -2.92 3.99
N ALA A 872 -65.03 -2.38 3.65
CA ALA A 872 -65.59 -2.48 2.29
C ALA A 872 -64.71 -1.81 1.21
N THR A 873 -63.97 -0.74 1.55
CA THR A 873 -63.01 -0.10 0.63
C THR A 873 -61.62 -0.74 0.62
N ASN A 874 -61.12 -1.29 1.75
CA ASN A 874 -59.76 -1.81 1.88
C ASN A 874 -59.55 -3.23 1.35
N VAL A 875 -60.62 -4.00 1.12
CA VAL A 875 -60.54 -5.32 0.45
C VAL A 875 -60.04 -5.23 -1.01
N SER A 876 -59.87 -4.02 -1.56
CA SER A 876 -59.40 -3.77 -2.93
C SER A 876 -57.94 -3.34 -3.09
N ALA A 877 -57.15 -3.20 -2.01
CA ALA A 877 -55.73 -2.80 -2.10
C ALA A 877 -54.80 -3.95 -1.70
N PRO A 878 -54.05 -4.58 -2.63
CA PRO A 878 -53.21 -5.71 -2.29
C PRO A 878 -51.91 -5.24 -1.60
N THR A 879 -51.62 -5.84 -0.44
CA THR A 879 -50.36 -5.81 0.33
C THR A 879 -49.09 -6.10 -0.49
N SER A 880 -49.22 -6.64 -1.71
CA SER A 880 -48.12 -6.91 -2.65
C SER A 880 -47.38 -5.69 -3.25
N LYS A 881 -47.84 -4.45 -3.00
CA LYS A 881 -47.23 -3.23 -3.58
C LYS A 881 -46.04 -2.68 -2.78
N GLN A 882 -45.95 -2.93 -1.48
CA GLN A 882 -44.93 -2.34 -0.60
C GLN A 882 -43.61 -3.14 -0.66
N GLU A 883 -43.65 -4.47 -0.54
CA GLU A 883 -42.48 -5.37 -0.77
C GLU A 883 -41.87 -5.23 -2.18
N LYS A 884 -42.69 -4.92 -3.20
CA LYS A 884 -42.24 -4.72 -4.58
C LYS A 884 -41.48 -3.41 -4.81
N ASN A 885 -41.64 -2.39 -3.96
CA ASN A 885 -40.93 -1.12 -4.09
C ASN A 885 -39.55 -1.15 -3.42
N ASP A 886 -39.39 -1.89 -2.33
CA ASP A 886 -38.15 -1.88 -1.54
C ASP A 886 -37.01 -2.70 -2.16
N THR A 887 -37.33 -3.85 -2.77
CA THR A 887 -36.34 -4.60 -3.57
C THR A 887 -35.83 -3.82 -4.79
N ASP A 888 -36.59 -2.83 -5.26
CA ASP A 888 -36.19 -1.97 -6.37
C ASP A 888 -35.23 -0.84 -5.90
N ILE A 889 -35.27 -0.40 -4.63
CA ILE A 889 -34.39 0.64 -4.06
C ILE A 889 -32.93 0.19 -4.02
N TRP A 890 -32.66 -0.95 -3.37
CA TRP A 890 -31.28 -1.46 -3.24
C TRP A 890 -30.70 -1.84 -4.60
N HIS A 891 -31.52 -2.43 -5.48
CA HIS A 891 -31.11 -2.72 -6.85
C HIS A 891 -30.70 -1.44 -7.60
N GLU A 892 -31.45 -0.33 -7.44
CA GLU A 892 -31.09 0.95 -8.07
C GLU A 892 -29.80 1.55 -7.46
N HIS A 893 -29.60 1.44 -6.14
CA HIS A 893 -28.36 1.83 -5.46
C HIS A 893 -27.14 1.10 -6.05
N ILE A 894 -27.20 -0.24 -6.11
CA ILE A 894 -26.11 -1.06 -6.66
C ILE A 894 -25.91 -0.80 -8.15
N SER A 895 -26.98 -0.55 -8.92
CA SER A 895 -26.85 -0.18 -10.33
C SER A 895 -26.11 1.15 -10.51
N ILE A 896 -26.35 2.15 -9.67
CA ILE A 896 -25.63 3.44 -9.72
C ILE A 896 -24.16 3.25 -9.34
N MET A 897 -23.86 2.50 -8.28
CA MET A 897 -22.48 2.20 -7.87
C MET A 897 -21.73 1.42 -8.96
N SER A 898 -22.38 0.43 -9.60
CA SER A 898 -21.79 -0.38 -10.68
C SER A 898 -21.45 0.47 -11.90
N VAL A 899 -22.24 1.50 -12.22
CA VAL A 899 -21.93 2.47 -13.28
C VAL A 899 -20.67 3.25 -12.96
N PHE A 900 -20.56 3.80 -11.74
CA PHE A 900 -19.38 4.54 -11.33
C PHE A 900 -18.13 3.66 -11.36
N ILE A 901 -18.19 2.47 -10.74
CA ILE A 901 -17.06 1.54 -10.68
C ILE A 901 -16.62 1.08 -12.08
N SER A 902 -17.55 0.72 -12.95
CA SER A 902 -17.19 0.30 -14.31
C SER A 902 -16.62 1.47 -15.12
N ALA A 903 -17.15 2.69 -14.97
CA ALA A 903 -16.61 3.87 -15.65
C ALA A 903 -15.19 4.22 -15.17
N SER A 904 -14.99 4.20 -13.86
CA SER A 904 -13.69 4.42 -13.22
C SER A 904 -12.67 3.37 -13.66
N LEU A 905 -13.04 2.08 -13.69
CA LEU A 905 -12.17 1.01 -14.18
C LEU A 905 -11.77 1.21 -15.65
N VAL A 906 -12.72 1.53 -16.52
CA VAL A 906 -12.44 1.83 -17.92
C VAL A 906 -11.44 3.00 -18.03
N ALA A 907 -11.68 4.09 -17.30
CA ALA A 907 -10.79 5.24 -17.32
C ALA A 907 -9.37 4.89 -16.87
N VAL A 908 -9.22 4.18 -15.75
CA VAL A 908 -7.91 3.74 -15.25
C VAL A 908 -7.23 2.79 -16.23
N MET A 909 -7.93 1.76 -16.74
CA MET A 909 -7.37 0.80 -17.68
C MET A 909 -6.91 1.46 -19.00
N VAL A 910 -7.72 2.39 -19.52
CA VAL A 910 -7.36 3.16 -20.72
C VAL A 910 -6.17 4.08 -20.43
N ALA A 911 -6.16 4.79 -19.30
CA ALA A 911 -5.04 5.62 -18.90
C ALA A 911 -3.74 4.81 -18.75
N CYS A 912 -3.78 3.67 -18.06
CA CYS A 912 -2.65 2.73 -17.94
C CYS A 912 -2.17 2.22 -19.31
N THR A 913 -3.10 1.97 -20.26
CA THR A 913 -2.75 1.52 -21.62
C THR A 913 -2.10 2.63 -22.44
N VAL A 914 -2.64 3.85 -22.39
CA VAL A 914 -2.14 5.01 -23.14
C VAL A 914 -0.80 5.48 -22.57
N LEU A 915 -0.66 5.52 -21.25
CA LEU A 915 0.51 6.01 -20.52
C LEU A 915 1.48 4.89 -20.13
N ARG A 916 1.40 3.73 -20.77
CA ARG A 916 2.24 2.55 -20.45
C ARG A 916 3.75 2.80 -20.59
N THR A 917 4.15 3.73 -21.46
CA THR A 917 5.56 4.13 -21.64
C THR A 917 5.92 5.40 -20.88
N HIS A 918 5.02 5.91 -20.04
CA HIS A 918 5.26 7.11 -19.24
C HIS A 918 6.22 6.82 -18.10
N LEU A 919 7.08 7.79 -17.75
CA LEU A 919 8.11 7.65 -16.71
C LEU A 919 7.54 7.15 -15.37
N PHE A 920 6.33 7.58 -15.01
CA PHE A 920 5.66 7.27 -13.74
C PHE A 920 4.67 6.08 -13.80
N ILE A 921 4.79 5.21 -14.81
CA ILE A 921 3.90 4.05 -14.95
C ILE A 921 3.96 3.14 -13.71
N TRP A 922 5.15 2.90 -13.17
CA TRP A 922 5.35 2.01 -12.02
C TRP A 922 5.04 2.64 -10.67
N THR A 923 5.12 3.98 -10.58
CA THR A 923 5.08 4.71 -9.31
C THR A 923 3.71 5.31 -9.04
N VAL A 924 2.95 5.61 -10.09
CA VAL A 924 1.63 6.23 -9.99
C VAL A 924 0.54 5.30 -10.54
N PHE A 925 0.69 4.87 -11.79
CA PHE A 925 -0.38 4.15 -12.49
C PHE A 925 -0.52 2.68 -12.05
N SER A 926 0.58 1.98 -11.80
CA SER A 926 0.54 0.61 -11.30
C SER A 926 -0.08 0.50 -9.90
N PRO A 927 0.32 1.32 -8.90
CA PRO A 927 -0.39 1.42 -7.64
C PRO A 927 -1.85 1.81 -7.83
N LYS A 928 -2.14 2.85 -8.63
CA LYS A 928 -3.52 3.27 -8.88
C LYS A 928 -4.40 2.16 -9.43
N TYR A 929 -3.85 1.35 -10.33
CA TYR A 929 -4.55 0.19 -10.87
C TYR A 929 -4.85 -0.84 -9.78
N LEU A 930 -3.90 -1.17 -8.89
CA LEU A 930 -4.17 -2.05 -7.73
C LEU A 930 -5.27 -1.50 -6.82
N TYR A 931 -5.22 -0.20 -6.49
CA TYR A 931 -6.26 0.44 -5.71
C TYR A 931 -7.61 0.36 -6.45
N ALA A 932 -7.65 0.55 -7.77
CA ALA A 932 -8.86 0.38 -8.56
C ALA A 932 -9.38 -1.07 -8.52
N MET A 933 -8.50 -2.08 -8.48
CA MET A 933 -8.88 -3.48 -8.25
C MET A 933 -9.50 -3.67 -6.87
N ALA A 934 -8.88 -3.11 -5.81
CA ALA A 934 -9.42 -3.18 -4.45
C ALA A 934 -10.78 -2.49 -4.33
N TRP A 935 -10.95 -1.31 -4.93
CA TRP A 935 -12.22 -0.59 -5.01
C TRP A 935 -13.29 -1.39 -5.77
N ALA A 936 -12.93 -2.02 -6.89
CA ALA A 936 -13.90 -2.72 -7.73
C ALA A 936 -14.26 -4.11 -7.23
N VAL A 937 -13.31 -4.87 -6.69
CA VAL A 937 -13.51 -6.26 -6.26
C VAL A 937 -13.83 -6.32 -4.77
N ALA A 938 -12.92 -5.85 -3.92
CA ALA A 938 -13.10 -5.95 -2.47
C ALA A 938 -14.19 -4.99 -1.96
N TRP A 939 -14.10 -3.70 -2.27
CA TRP A 939 -15.10 -2.74 -1.79
C TRP A 939 -16.46 -2.92 -2.49
N HIS A 940 -16.52 -2.93 -3.82
CA HIS A 940 -17.81 -2.99 -4.50
C HIS A 940 -18.48 -4.37 -4.46
N LEU A 941 -17.79 -5.46 -4.81
CA LEU A 941 -18.43 -6.78 -4.83
C LEU A 941 -18.61 -7.37 -3.43
N ILE A 942 -17.59 -7.29 -2.57
CA ILE A 942 -17.67 -7.89 -1.23
C ILE A 942 -18.44 -6.98 -0.27
N VAL A 943 -18.10 -5.69 -0.18
CA VAL A 943 -18.73 -4.79 0.81
C VAL A 943 -20.09 -4.28 0.34
N ASN A 944 -20.19 -3.61 -0.82
CA ASN A 944 -21.48 -3.05 -1.27
C ASN A 944 -22.48 -4.14 -1.65
N ILE A 945 -22.11 -5.09 -2.51
CA ILE A 945 -23.02 -6.15 -2.96
C ILE A 945 -23.17 -7.26 -1.91
N GLY A 946 -22.07 -7.76 -1.37
CA GLY A 946 -22.07 -8.85 -0.38
C GLY A 946 -22.62 -8.42 0.97
N ILE A 947 -21.84 -7.69 1.76
CA ILE A 947 -22.22 -7.27 3.13
C ILE A 947 -23.45 -6.38 3.12
N GLY A 948 -23.46 -5.33 2.28
CA GLY A 948 -24.59 -4.42 2.15
C GLY A 948 -25.87 -5.13 1.67
N GLY A 949 -25.75 -6.04 0.69
CA GLY A 949 -26.86 -6.86 0.22
C GLY A 949 -27.38 -7.84 1.28
N LEU A 950 -26.48 -8.47 2.06
CA LEU A 950 -26.86 -9.30 3.19
C LEU A 950 -27.67 -8.48 4.21
N LEU A 951 -27.13 -7.33 4.65
CA LEU A 951 -27.82 -6.44 5.58
C LEU A 951 -29.20 -6.02 5.08
N TRP A 952 -29.31 -5.69 3.78
CA TRP A 952 -30.59 -5.33 3.16
C TRP A 952 -31.58 -6.50 3.06
N SER A 953 -31.08 -7.72 2.80
CA SER A 953 -31.92 -8.90 2.54
C SER A 953 -32.62 -9.47 3.76
N VAL A 954 -32.14 -9.17 4.97
CA VAL A 954 -32.65 -9.71 6.24
C VAL A 954 -33.64 -8.74 6.91
N ARG A 955 -34.21 -7.77 6.17
CA ARG A 955 -35.18 -6.77 6.68
C ARG A 955 -36.51 -7.39 7.12
#